data_AF-A0A6A5T3P7-F1
#
_entry.id   AF-A0A6A5T3P7-F1
#
_cell.length_a   1.000
_cell.length_b   1.000
_cell.length_c   1.000
_cell.angle_alpha   90.00
_cell.angle_beta   90.00
_cell.angle_gamma   90.00
#
_symmetry.space_group_name_H-M   'P 1'
#
loop_
_entity.id
_entity.type
_entity.pdbx_description
1 polymer ?
#
loop_
_entity_poly.entity_id
_entity_poly.type
_entity_poly.pdbx_seq_one_letter_code
_entity_poly.pdbx_strand_id
1 'polypeptide(L)'
;MVKDKDGDTVASFNGKWISYSHTAMAYCAFVGALVVGMWLHYHKIVENEFYGYPQEWFPSVSATIGDRYPERSVFMLFIALTSGPRMALVGLWYILTRRPNSSLPKFVAGVGIFRTLSCGGWTYVTSTDDHNWHDIFMISYLVATLPWTLGCLALSPKNPTALKYRKVLAGSFFATLVPLIYFFIQHKVHRVAGAYTIYSFFEWALVLLDVGFDAVTVSEFQHFEIVVKDMRGVSRVAGSKSVSDAVQEKNSEIGATFSGAFSWFGLIYAAADVYNGFVFWSMLTSLGVCVWYFPLWHMGISGYEVIVMCTISPFLLGIKPLRYLIARHVWFFHLLSLSGLVAFFAQTPVNRLFAVGFGLSMSCLAWSATFYAERSQPHRLEARISAFSIGLIASSIAKFAFWTNNPIWPIMHEPNGGWNRTGLVLGVISVLISTRSTASSGADIPAQGPTKGSSVFASFGLAGVFFAMHSLLSDSSTMISWVWEGYPVRGPLAVPHGTFTLLAMGVGLTIGLFVPGFSRSWAFYGVGSIGAAVLTTASHWTGFYGALVLAVYTMAAAPALISHAARHSPAKTFGLGFLVYNFMVLFHVWVVAYAFVPGGWLVRERTDWVMTAMMLQIGAGIFSVSAQPPALKSYKGKAVITAAASRQRSYYLYILSALELIAIATAYLRFPSYDYTPYHPETKSITAGIWTIHFSLDNDMWSSEYRMRDLIKELEVDVIGLLESDLQRIIMGNRDSTQFLAEDLGMYVDFGPGPNKHTWGSALLSKFPIINSTHHLLPSPVGELAPAIEATIDAYGELIDIFVFHSGQEEDPEDRRLQSEYLAERMKATPRPAILLSYLVTKPGEGNYNTYVGEKSGMKDIDPSDWDRWCEYILYKGLRRSGYARVSRHTITDTELQVGKFVVGEPENGNEMLHESQVPPGLRFPDLFKGEGVRGHHYHVFNEPRYYV
;
A
#
# COMPACT_ATOMS: atom_id res chain seq x y z
N MET A 1 -13.34 -28.56 -56.40
CA MET A 1 -13.94 -29.40 -55.33
C MET A 1 -12.83 -29.93 -54.44
N VAL A 2 -12.50 -29.21 -53.36
CA VAL A 2 -11.63 -29.70 -52.29
C VAL A 2 -12.58 -30.01 -51.14
N LYS A 3 -12.63 -31.27 -50.71
CA LYS A 3 -13.44 -31.75 -49.58
C LYS A 3 -13.12 -30.91 -48.33
N ASP A 4 -14.16 -30.37 -47.71
CA ASP A 4 -14.11 -29.77 -46.38
C ASP A 4 -13.37 -30.70 -45.43
N LYS A 5 -12.26 -30.22 -44.85
CA LYS A 5 -11.66 -30.87 -43.68
C LYS A 5 -12.57 -30.54 -42.51
N ASP A 6 -13.27 -31.55 -42.00
CA ASP A 6 -13.99 -31.44 -40.72
C ASP A 6 -13.00 -30.99 -39.64
N GLY A 7 -13.19 -29.78 -39.11
CA GLY A 7 -12.38 -29.26 -38.00
C GLY A 7 -12.52 -30.12 -36.75
N ASP A 8 -11.43 -30.25 -35.98
CA ASP A 8 -11.39 -31.04 -34.75
C ASP A 8 -12.30 -30.39 -33.68
N THR A 9 -13.04 -31.21 -32.94
CA THR A 9 -13.90 -30.75 -31.84
C THR A 9 -13.03 -30.47 -30.61
N VAL A 10 -13.03 -29.22 -30.13
CA VAL A 10 -12.23 -28.77 -28.97
C VAL A 10 -13.01 -28.93 -27.67
N ALA A 11 -14.32 -28.76 -27.71
CA ALA A 11 -15.21 -28.98 -26.59
C ALA A 11 -16.63 -29.28 -27.10
N SER A 12 -17.37 -30.13 -26.38
CA SER A 12 -18.81 -30.24 -26.55
C SER A 12 -19.53 -30.28 -25.20
N PHE A 13 -20.72 -29.68 -25.14
CA PHE A 13 -21.58 -29.76 -23.97
C PHE A 13 -23.05 -29.69 -24.36
N ASN A 14 -23.91 -30.28 -23.54
CA ASN A 14 -25.34 -30.33 -23.80
C ASN A 14 -26.03 -28.98 -23.49
N GLY A 15 -26.93 -28.56 -24.38
CA GLY A 15 -27.65 -27.29 -24.27
C GLY A 15 -28.49 -27.13 -23.00
N LYS A 16 -28.90 -28.23 -22.35
CA LYS A 16 -29.67 -28.19 -21.10
C LYS A 16 -28.96 -27.42 -19.97
N TRP A 17 -27.63 -27.40 -19.98
CA TRP A 17 -26.84 -26.69 -18.97
C TRP A 17 -27.04 -25.18 -19.03
N ILE A 18 -27.36 -24.62 -20.21
CA ILE A 18 -27.66 -23.19 -20.34
C ILE A 18 -28.97 -22.85 -19.61
N SER A 19 -30.00 -23.67 -19.76
CA SER A 19 -31.27 -23.50 -19.05
C SER A 19 -31.11 -23.69 -17.53
N TYR A 20 -30.34 -24.70 -17.09
CA TYR A 20 -30.05 -24.89 -15.66
C TYR A 20 -29.31 -23.69 -15.06
N SER A 21 -28.26 -23.20 -15.74
CA SER A 21 -27.50 -22.03 -15.28
C SER A 21 -28.37 -20.79 -15.21
N HIS A 22 -29.19 -20.51 -16.23
CA HIS A 22 -30.15 -19.41 -16.21
C HIS A 22 -31.10 -19.50 -15.02
N THR A 23 -31.79 -20.63 -14.85
CA THR A 23 -32.80 -20.79 -13.80
C THR A 23 -32.20 -20.76 -12.40
N ALA A 24 -31.06 -21.42 -12.19
CA ALA A 24 -30.38 -21.43 -10.90
C ALA A 24 -29.90 -20.03 -10.50
N MET A 25 -29.21 -19.32 -11.41
CA MET A 25 -28.70 -17.98 -11.12
C MET A 25 -29.83 -16.96 -10.92
N ALA A 26 -30.91 -17.03 -11.71
CA ALA A 26 -32.07 -16.18 -11.54
C ALA A 26 -32.74 -16.38 -10.16
N TYR A 27 -33.00 -17.62 -9.76
CA TYR A 27 -33.58 -17.88 -8.44
C TYR A 27 -32.63 -17.54 -7.29
N CYS A 28 -31.33 -17.76 -7.43
CA CYS A 28 -30.35 -17.31 -6.44
C CYS A 28 -30.35 -15.78 -6.26
N ALA A 29 -30.59 -15.00 -7.33
CA ALA A 29 -30.69 -13.55 -7.23
C ALA A 29 -31.85 -13.13 -6.31
N PHE A 30 -33.05 -13.65 -6.59
CA PHE A 30 -34.27 -13.30 -5.86
C PHE A 30 -34.30 -13.86 -4.44
N VAL A 31 -33.96 -15.14 -4.26
CA VAL A 31 -33.92 -15.78 -2.93
C VAL A 31 -32.78 -15.22 -2.08
N GLY A 32 -31.61 -15.00 -2.68
CA GLY A 32 -30.46 -14.41 -1.98
C GLY A 32 -30.78 -13.02 -1.46
N ALA A 33 -31.38 -12.16 -2.28
CA ALA A 33 -31.81 -10.83 -1.87
C ALA A 33 -32.86 -10.88 -0.75
N LEU A 34 -33.86 -11.76 -0.85
CA LEU A 34 -34.88 -11.93 0.19
C LEU A 34 -34.29 -12.38 1.53
N VAL A 35 -33.41 -13.39 1.53
CA VAL A 35 -32.78 -13.91 2.75
C VAL A 35 -31.93 -12.83 3.42
N VAL A 36 -31.12 -12.11 2.64
CA VAL A 36 -30.26 -11.04 3.17
C VAL A 36 -31.10 -9.87 3.67
N GLY A 37 -32.10 -9.44 2.91
CA GLY A 37 -33.00 -8.34 3.29
C GLY A 37 -33.82 -8.66 4.54
N MET A 38 -34.37 -9.88 4.64
CA MET A 38 -35.08 -10.33 5.85
C MET A 38 -34.16 -10.43 7.08
N TRP A 39 -32.87 -10.72 6.88
CA TRP A 39 -31.93 -10.84 8.00
C TRP A 39 -31.42 -9.50 8.51
N LEU A 40 -31.17 -8.54 7.62
CA LEU A 40 -30.53 -7.27 7.97
C LEU A 40 -31.51 -6.10 8.07
N HIS A 41 -32.54 -6.08 7.23
CA HIS A 41 -33.39 -4.90 7.03
C HIS A 41 -34.90 -5.20 7.12
N TYR A 42 -35.31 -6.27 7.82
CA TYR A 42 -36.71 -6.74 7.89
C TYR A 42 -37.76 -5.63 8.03
N HIS A 43 -37.68 -4.82 9.10
CA HIS A 43 -38.68 -3.78 9.35
C HIS A 43 -38.73 -2.71 8.26
N LYS A 44 -37.61 -2.45 7.57
CA LYS A 44 -37.51 -1.42 6.52
C LYS A 44 -38.06 -1.90 5.19
N ILE A 45 -37.92 -3.19 4.86
CA ILE A 45 -38.36 -3.74 3.57
C ILE A 45 -39.84 -4.16 3.56
N VAL A 46 -40.44 -4.38 4.74
CA VAL A 46 -41.88 -4.67 4.88
C VAL A 46 -42.74 -3.41 5.02
N GLU A 47 -42.10 -2.26 5.25
CA GLU A 47 -42.78 -0.97 5.35
C GLU A 47 -43.25 -0.47 3.98
N ASN A 48 -44.45 0.12 3.93
CA ASN A 48 -44.97 0.82 2.76
C ASN A 48 -45.29 2.28 3.13
N GLU A 49 -45.81 3.06 2.18
CA GLU A 49 -46.12 4.50 2.36
C GLU A 49 -47.10 4.83 3.51
N PHE A 50 -47.89 3.85 3.98
CA PHE A 50 -48.97 4.07 4.95
C PHE A 50 -48.86 3.20 6.21
N TYR A 51 -48.28 2.00 6.10
CA TYR A 51 -48.24 0.99 7.16
C TYR A 51 -46.88 0.27 7.20
N GLY A 52 -46.46 -0.12 8.40
CA GLY A 52 -45.31 -0.98 8.63
C GLY A 52 -45.69 -2.21 9.45
N TYR A 53 -44.70 -2.88 10.03
CA TYR A 53 -44.93 -3.98 10.95
C TYR A 53 -45.72 -3.49 12.19
N PRO A 54 -46.74 -4.22 12.69
CA PRO A 54 -47.14 -5.60 12.35
C PRO A 54 -48.20 -5.76 11.26
N GLN A 55 -48.77 -4.68 10.74
CA GLN A 55 -49.83 -4.74 9.71
C GLN A 55 -49.28 -5.30 8.40
N GLU A 56 -48.06 -4.91 8.04
CA GLU A 56 -47.32 -5.43 6.91
C GLU A 56 -46.11 -6.25 7.39
N TRP A 57 -45.99 -7.48 6.90
CA TRP A 57 -45.04 -8.45 7.45
C TRP A 57 -44.29 -9.26 6.39
N PHE A 58 -44.59 -9.07 5.09
CA PHE A 58 -43.84 -9.68 3.99
C PHE A 58 -43.49 -8.63 2.91
N PRO A 59 -42.21 -8.55 2.48
CA PRO A 59 -41.74 -7.47 1.61
C PRO A 59 -42.10 -7.70 0.14
N SER A 60 -42.27 -6.62 -0.61
CA SER A 60 -42.40 -6.66 -2.08
C SER A 60 -41.07 -7.01 -2.75
N VAL A 61 -41.12 -7.46 -4.00
CA VAL A 61 -39.93 -7.76 -4.81
C VAL A 61 -39.09 -6.49 -4.98
N SER A 62 -39.72 -5.37 -5.32
CA SER A 62 -39.03 -4.09 -5.54
C SER A 62 -38.32 -3.58 -4.29
N ALA A 63 -38.97 -3.63 -3.11
CA ALA A 63 -38.35 -3.23 -1.85
C ALA A 63 -37.16 -4.13 -1.47
N THR A 64 -37.23 -5.41 -1.82
CA THR A 64 -36.20 -6.40 -1.49
C THR A 64 -34.94 -6.25 -2.34
N ILE A 65 -35.06 -5.78 -3.58
CA ILE A 65 -33.94 -5.77 -4.54
C ILE A 65 -33.39 -4.37 -4.87
N GLY A 66 -34.15 -3.30 -4.58
CA GLY A 66 -33.82 -1.94 -4.98
C GLY A 66 -33.28 -1.04 -3.87
N ASP A 67 -33.75 -1.22 -2.63
CA ASP A 67 -33.70 -0.10 -1.67
C ASP A 67 -32.42 -0.03 -0.83
N ARG A 68 -31.74 -1.16 -0.59
CA ARG A 68 -30.73 -1.26 0.48
C ARG A 68 -29.54 -2.13 0.12
N TYR A 69 -28.38 -1.75 0.63
CA TYR A 69 -27.15 -2.55 0.66
C TYR A 69 -27.13 -3.41 1.94
N PRO A 70 -26.74 -4.70 1.90
CA PRO A 70 -26.11 -5.42 0.78
C PRO A 70 -27.04 -6.27 -0.11
N GLU A 71 -28.33 -6.41 0.20
CA GLU A 71 -29.28 -7.24 -0.56
C GLU A 71 -29.41 -6.83 -2.04
N ARG A 72 -29.40 -5.53 -2.33
CA ARG A 72 -29.34 -5.00 -3.70
C ARG A 72 -28.12 -5.51 -4.46
N SER A 73 -26.94 -5.50 -3.83
CA SER A 73 -25.69 -5.96 -4.45
C SER A 73 -25.70 -7.46 -4.73
N VAL A 74 -26.31 -8.24 -3.82
CA VAL A 74 -26.50 -9.69 -4.02
C VAL A 74 -27.40 -9.95 -5.23
N PHE A 75 -28.52 -9.24 -5.34
CA PHE A 75 -29.42 -9.32 -6.50
C PHE A 75 -28.69 -8.98 -7.81
N MET A 76 -28.05 -7.82 -7.85
CA MET A 76 -27.35 -7.30 -9.04
C MET A 76 -26.24 -8.24 -9.52
N LEU A 77 -25.49 -8.86 -8.60
CA LEU A 77 -24.44 -9.81 -8.93
C LEU A 77 -25.01 -11.06 -9.62
N PHE A 78 -26.02 -11.69 -9.04
CA PHE A 78 -26.58 -12.91 -9.61
C PHE A 78 -27.39 -12.66 -10.90
N ILE A 79 -28.01 -11.49 -11.05
CA ILE A 79 -28.60 -11.08 -12.34
C ILE A 79 -27.50 -10.84 -13.40
N ALA A 80 -26.36 -10.23 -13.03
CA ALA A 80 -25.21 -10.09 -13.92
C ALA A 80 -24.75 -11.45 -14.44
N LEU A 81 -24.62 -12.43 -13.55
CA LEU A 81 -24.23 -13.80 -13.88
C LEU A 81 -25.29 -14.50 -14.74
N THR A 82 -26.58 -14.19 -14.54
CA THR A 82 -27.70 -14.72 -15.35
C THR A 82 -27.69 -14.20 -16.79
N SER A 83 -27.11 -13.02 -17.05
CA SER A 83 -27.16 -12.37 -18.38
C SER A 83 -26.59 -13.23 -19.51
N GLY A 84 -25.44 -13.88 -19.29
CA GLY A 84 -24.80 -14.77 -20.27
C GLY A 84 -25.67 -15.98 -20.62
N PRO A 85 -26.05 -16.82 -19.63
CA PRO A 85 -27.00 -17.91 -19.81
C PRO A 85 -28.33 -17.46 -20.43
N ARG A 86 -28.83 -16.28 -20.08
CA ARG A 86 -30.08 -15.72 -20.64
C ARG A 86 -29.96 -15.47 -22.14
N MET A 87 -28.92 -14.77 -22.57
CA MET A 87 -28.70 -14.50 -24.00
C MET A 87 -28.45 -15.79 -24.78
N ALA A 88 -27.73 -16.74 -24.20
CA ALA A 88 -27.54 -18.07 -24.78
C ALA A 88 -28.86 -18.84 -24.90
N LEU A 89 -29.76 -18.76 -23.92
CA LEU A 89 -31.09 -19.36 -23.97
C LEU A 89 -31.93 -18.79 -25.12
N VAL A 90 -31.98 -17.46 -25.27
CA VAL A 90 -32.69 -16.81 -26.38
C VAL A 90 -32.09 -17.22 -27.73
N GLY A 91 -30.76 -17.27 -27.83
CA GLY A 91 -30.05 -17.69 -29.03
C GLY A 91 -30.32 -19.15 -29.41
N LEU A 92 -30.26 -20.07 -28.45
CA LEU A 92 -30.59 -21.47 -28.66
C LEU A 92 -32.06 -21.66 -29.05
N TRP A 93 -32.97 -20.90 -28.43
CA TRP A 93 -34.38 -20.93 -28.78
C TRP A 93 -34.62 -20.51 -30.23
N TYR A 94 -33.94 -19.45 -30.69
CA TYR A 94 -33.98 -19.05 -32.10
C TYR A 94 -33.44 -20.14 -33.03
N ILE A 95 -32.30 -20.75 -32.70
CA ILE A 95 -31.69 -21.81 -33.51
C ILE A 95 -32.65 -23.01 -33.63
N LEU A 96 -33.25 -23.45 -32.52
CA LEU A 96 -34.20 -24.55 -32.48
C LEU A 96 -35.46 -24.26 -33.32
N THR A 97 -35.96 -23.02 -33.29
CA THR A 97 -37.25 -22.68 -33.90
C THR A 97 -37.14 -22.12 -35.32
N ARG A 98 -35.92 -21.86 -35.81
CA ARG A 98 -35.66 -21.32 -37.15
C ARG A 98 -36.18 -22.27 -38.23
N ARG A 99 -37.05 -21.75 -39.11
CA ARG A 99 -37.54 -22.45 -40.30
C ARG A 99 -37.28 -21.61 -41.56
N PRO A 100 -36.95 -22.24 -42.71
CA PRO A 100 -36.91 -21.52 -43.98
C PRO A 100 -38.31 -20.94 -44.26
N ASN A 101 -38.37 -19.65 -44.63
CA ASN A 101 -39.59 -18.88 -44.94
C ASN A 101 -40.52 -18.50 -43.76
N SER A 102 -40.04 -18.44 -42.51
CA SER A 102 -40.80 -17.87 -41.38
C SER A 102 -40.04 -16.72 -40.69
N SER A 103 -40.71 -15.59 -40.48
CA SER A 103 -40.17 -14.42 -39.74
C SER A 103 -40.45 -14.48 -38.24
N LEU A 104 -41.40 -15.33 -37.80
CA LEU A 104 -41.82 -15.43 -36.40
C LEU A 104 -40.68 -15.79 -35.44
N PRO A 105 -39.79 -16.77 -35.72
CA PRO A 105 -38.63 -17.06 -34.87
C PRO A 105 -37.67 -15.87 -34.70
N LYS A 106 -37.47 -15.08 -35.77
CA LYS A 106 -36.62 -13.87 -35.72
C LYS A 106 -37.25 -12.79 -34.86
N PHE A 107 -38.56 -12.59 -35.00
CA PHE A 107 -39.32 -11.65 -34.17
C PHE A 107 -39.25 -12.04 -32.68
N VAL A 108 -39.51 -13.31 -32.35
CA VAL A 108 -39.44 -13.81 -30.97
C VAL A 108 -38.03 -13.67 -30.39
N ALA A 109 -36.99 -13.95 -31.17
CA ALA A 109 -35.60 -13.73 -30.74
C ALA A 109 -35.32 -12.25 -30.43
N GLY A 110 -35.78 -11.33 -31.28
CA GLY A 110 -35.67 -9.88 -31.06
C GLY A 110 -36.40 -9.43 -29.80
N VAL A 111 -37.63 -9.90 -29.59
CA VAL A 111 -38.41 -9.65 -28.36
C VAL A 111 -37.70 -10.20 -27.13
N GLY A 112 -37.08 -11.39 -27.20
CA GLY A 112 -36.32 -11.99 -26.11
C GLY A 112 -35.07 -11.19 -25.73
N ILE A 113 -34.34 -10.67 -26.72
CA ILE A 113 -33.19 -9.78 -26.49
C ILE A 113 -33.66 -8.47 -25.85
N PHE A 114 -34.68 -7.82 -26.44
CA PHE A 114 -35.23 -6.58 -25.91
C PHE A 114 -35.69 -6.74 -24.46
N ARG A 115 -36.46 -7.80 -24.17
CA ARG A 115 -36.90 -8.16 -22.83
C ARG A 115 -35.73 -8.35 -21.87
N THR A 116 -34.66 -9.01 -22.31
CA THR A 116 -33.47 -9.23 -21.46
C THR A 116 -32.75 -7.91 -21.17
N LEU A 117 -32.64 -7.01 -22.14
CA LEU A 117 -32.04 -5.69 -21.94
C LEU A 117 -32.90 -4.81 -21.02
N SER A 118 -34.23 -4.83 -21.17
CA SER A 118 -35.14 -4.14 -20.26
C SER A 118 -35.02 -4.67 -18.82
N CYS A 119 -34.80 -5.98 -18.64
CA CYS A 119 -34.53 -6.58 -17.34
C CYS A 119 -33.26 -6.00 -16.69
N GLY A 120 -32.17 -5.92 -17.45
CA GLY A 120 -30.95 -5.26 -17.00
C GLY A 120 -31.19 -3.78 -16.67
N GLY A 121 -31.98 -3.09 -17.49
CA GLY A 121 -32.37 -1.69 -17.30
C GLY A 121 -32.97 -1.42 -15.92
N TRP A 122 -34.06 -2.10 -15.55
CA TRP A 122 -34.69 -1.90 -14.23
C TRP A 122 -33.89 -2.53 -13.07
N THR A 123 -33.00 -3.49 -13.35
CA THR A 123 -32.10 -4.05 -12.32
C THR A 123 -31.02 -3.05 -11.91
N TYR A 124 -30.38 -2.36 -12.87
CA TYR A 124 -29.25 -1.46 -12.61
C TYR A 124 -29.63 0.01 -12.45
N VAL A 125 -30.75 0.43 -13.05
CA VAL A 125 -31.41 1.71 -12.75
C VAL A 125 -32.50 1.39 -11.73
N THR A 126 -32.17 1.52 -10.45
CA THR A 126 -33.14 1.19 -9.39
C THR A 126 -34.16 2.30 -9.20
N SER A 127 -35.29 1.97 -8.57
CA SER A 127 -36.35 2.92 -8.21
C SER A 127 -35.86 4.06 -7.32
N THR A 128 -34.79 3.84 -6.53
CA THR A 128 -34.14 4.87 -5.70
C THR A 128 -33.21 5.78 -6.49
N ASP A 129 -32.62 5.30 -7.59
CA ASP A 129 -31.66 6.07 -8.39
C ASP A 129 -32.37 6.96 -9.42
N ASP A 130 -33.33 6.40 -10.17
CA ASP A 130 -34.19 7.15 -11.10
C ASP A 130 -35.51 6.40 -11.31
N HIS A 131 -36.55 6.87 -10.63
CA HIS A 131 -37.88 6.25 -10.64
C HIS A 131 -38.49 6.17 -12.05
N ASN A 132 -38.30 7.19 -12.89
CA ASN A 132 -38.92 7.25 -14.21
C ASN A 132 -38.30 6.24 -15.18
N TRP A 133 -36.97 6.17 -15.24
CA TRP A 133 -36.29 5.20 -16.10
C TRP A 133 -36.49 3.77 -15.60
N HIS A 134 -36.50 3.55 -14.28
CA HIS A 134 -36.82 2.26 -13.69
C HIS A 134 -38.18 1.73 -14.16
N ASP A 135 -39.24 2.56 -14.05
CA ASP A 135 -40.59 2.19 -14.46
C ASP A 135 -40.70 1.96 -15.98
N ILE A 136 -40.05 2.78 -16.80
CA ILE A 136 -40.00 2.58 -18.26
C ILE A 136 -39.43 1.20 -18.59
N PHE A 137 -38.32 0.81 -17.96
CA PHE A 137 -37.70 -0.50 -18.20
C PHE A 137 -38.55 -1.65 -17.67
N MET A 138 -39.16 -1.51 -16.49
CA MET A 138 -40.05 -2.52 -15.91
C MET A 138 -41.31 -2.73 -16.76
N ILE A 139 -41.99 -1.66 -17.17
CA ILE A 139 -43.17 -1.72 -18.04
C ILE A 139 -42.79 -2.32 -19.40
N SER A 140 -41.66 -1.91 -19.98
CA SER A 140 -41.15 -2.48 -21.24
C SER A 140 -40.92 -3.99 -21.13
N TYR A 141 -40.36 -4.45 -20.00
CA TYR A 141 -40.18 -5.88 -19.71
C TYR A 141 -41.52 -6.63 -19.64
N LEU A 142 -42.49 -6.10 -18.90
CA LEU A 142 -43.82 -6.70 -18.74
C LEU A 142 -44.59 -6.75 -20.06
N VAL A 143 -44.59 -5.66 -20.84
CA VAL A 143 -45.22 -5.61 -22.17
C VAL A 143 -44.56 -6.59 -23.13
N ALA A 144 -43.23 -6.69 -23.12
CA ALA A 144 -42.50 -7.65 -23.96
C ALA A 144 -42.69 -9.12 -23.52
N THR A 145 -43.15 -9.36 -22.30
CA THR A 145 -43.43 -10.72 -21.79
C THR A 145 -44.58 -11.39 -22.54
N LEU A 146 -45.59 -10.64 -22.97
CA LEU A 146 -46.73 -11.18 -23.73
C LEU A 146 -46.32 -11.72 -25.12
N PRO A 147 -45.68 -10.94 -26.02
CA PRO A 147 -45.23 -11.45 -27.31
C PRO A 147 -44.14 -12.52 -27.17
N TRP A 148 -43.29 -12.46 -26.14
CA TRP A 148 -42.33 -13.54 -25.83
C TRP A 148 -43.06 -14.86 -25.51
N THR A 149 -44.04 -14.82 -24.62
CA THR A 149 -44.78 -16.00 -24.15
C THR A 149 -45.63 -16.61 -25.26
N LEU A 150 -46.41 -15.80 -25.97
CA LEU A 150 -47.23 -16.25 -27.10
C LEU A 150 -46.36 -16.78 -28.24
N GLY A 151 -45.24 -16.10 -28.53
CA GLY A 151 -44.28 -16.53 -29.53
C GLY A 151 -43.63 -17.87 -29.19
N CYS A 152 -43.21 -18.07 -27.94
CA CYS A 152 -42.66 -19.34 -27.48
C CYS A 152 -43.70 -20.46 -27.53
N LEU A 153 -44.97 -20.20 -27.16
CA LEU A 153 -46.05 -21.19 -27.26
C LEU A 153 -46.36 -21.57 -28.71
N ALA A 154 -46.36 -20.60 -29.64
CA ALA A 154 -46.61 -20.85 -31.06
C ALA A 154 -45.47 -21.61 -31.74
N LEU A 155 -44.22 -21.40 -31.30
CA LEU A 155 -43.03 -22.00 -31.88
C LEU A 155 -42.59 -23.30 -31.20
N SER A 156 -43.15 -23.62 -30.03
CA SER A 156 -42.73 -24.78 -29.24
C SER A 156 -42.81 -26.08 -30.06
N PRO A 157 -41.78 -26.93 -30.03
CA PRO A 157 -41.79 -28.24 -30.68
C PRO A 157 -42.95 -29.12 -30.18
N LYS A 158 -43.28 -30.19 -30.92
CA LYS A 158 -44.34 -31.15 -30.54
C LYS A 158 -43.94 -32.04 -29.34
N ASN A 159 -43.54 -31.44 -28.23
CA ASN A 159 -43.33 -32.11 -26.95
C ASN A 159 -44.55 -31.86 -26.06
N PRO A 160 -45.42 -32.87 -25.83
CA PRO A 160 -46.68 -32.68 -25.11
C PRO A 160 -46.46 -32.25 -23.65
N THR A 161 -45.36 -32.70 -23.03
CA THR A 161 -45.02 -32.36 -21.64
C THR A 161 -44.57 -30.91 -21.51
N ALA A 162 -43.66 -30.45 -22.38
CA ALA A 162 -43.17 -29.07 -22.39
C ALA A 162 -44.30 -28.07 -22.69
N LEU A 163 -45.15 -28.38 -23.67
CA LEU A 163 -46.33 -27.59 -24.01
C LEU A 163 -47.34 -27.51 -22.86
N LYS A 164 -47.57 -28.61 -22.14
CA LYS A 164 -48.45 -28.62 -20.96
C LYS A 164 -47.92 -27.68 -19.88
N TYR A 165 -46.65 -27.79 -19.51
CA TYR A 165 -46.05 -26.93 -18.48
C TYR A 165 -46.01 -25.46 -18.91
N ARG A 166 -45.64 -25.13 -20.15
CA ARG A 166 -45.66 -23.75 -20.65
C ARG A 166 -47.07 -23.15 -20.62
N LYS A 167 -48.10 -23.90 -21.02
CA LYS A 167 -49.50 -23.44 -20.95
C LYS A 167 -49.97 -23.20 -19.53
N VAL A 168 -49.63 -24.11 -18.61
CA VAL A 168 -49.96 -23.96 -17.17
C VAL A 168 -49.24 -22.75 -16.59
N LEU A 169 -47.92 -22.62 -16.79
CA LEU A 169 -47.13 -21.51 -16.24
C LEU A 169 -47.54 -20.17 -16.84
N ALA A 170 -47.73 -20.07 -18.16
CA ALA A 170 -48.23 -18.85 -18.80
C ALA A 170 -49.66 -18.51 -18.34
N GLY A 171 -50.55 -19.50 -18.29
CA GLY A 171 -51.91 -19.32 -17.81
C GLY A 171 -51.95 -18.83 -16.36
N SER A 172 -51.16 -19.44 -15.48
CA SER A 172 -51.00 -19.02 -14.09
C SER A 172 -50.39 -17.62 -13.97
N PHE A 173 -49.40 -17.27 -14.80
CA PHE A 173 -48.78 -15.94 -14.79
C PHE A 173 -49.83 -14.86 -15.10
N PHE A 174 -50.58 -15.01 -16.19
CA PHE A 174 -51.62 -14.03 -16.55
C PHE A 174 -52.82 -14.07 -15.60
N ALA A 175 -53.18 -15.24 -15.05
CA ALA A 175 -54.24 -15.34 -14.04
C ALA A 175 -53.85 -14.62 -12.74
N THR A 176 -52.57 -14.66 -12.35
CA THR A 176 -52.04 -14.01 -11.14
C THR A 176 -52.06 -12.48 -11.24
N LEU A 177 -52.06 -11.91 -12.45
CA LEU A 177 -52.19 -10.45 -12.63
C LEU A 177 -53.52 -9.91 -12.11
N VAL A 178 -54.61 -10.69 -12.17
CA VAL A 178 -55.94 -10.24 -11.72
C VAL A 178 -55.96 -9.95 -10.22
N PRO A 179 -55.62 -10.89 -9.31
CA PRO A 179 -55.55 -10.60 -7.89
C PRO A 179 -54.42 -9.62 -7.54
N LEU A 180 -53.28 -9.63 -8.27
CA LEU A 180 -52.21 -8.65 -8.08
C LEU A 180 -52.73 -7.21 -8.25
N ILE A 181 -53.41 -6.93 -9.37
CA ILE A 181 -53.96 -5.59 -9.66
C ILE A 181 -55.02 -5.22 -8.61
N TYR A 182 -55.89 -6.16 -8.23
CA TYR A 182 -56.89 -5.93 -7.19
C TYR A 182 -56.24 -5.50 -5.87
N PHE A 183 -55.25 -6.26 -5.36
CA PHE A 183 -54.57 -5.94 -4.11
C PHE A 183 -53.64 -4.73 -4.22
N PHE A 184 -53.10 -4.43 -5.39
CA PHE A 184 -52.40 -3.17 -5.66
C PHE A 184 -53.33 -1.97 -5.47
N ILE A 185 -54.56 -2.03 -5.99
CA ILE A 185 -55.57 -0.98 -5.80
C ILE A 185 -56.00 -0.89 -4.33
N GLN A 186 -56.18 -2.03 -3.65
CA GLN A 186 -56.51 -2.03 -2.22
C GLN A 186 -55.41 -1.39 -1.37
N HIS A 187 -54.14 -1.63 -1.70
CA HIS A 187 -52.98 -1.04 -1.04
C HIS A 187 -52.82 0.46 -1.37
N LYS A 188 -52.74 0.84 -2.66
CA LYS A 188 -52.41 2.20 -3.08
C LYS A 188 -53.57 3.19 -3.01
N VAL A 189 -54.78 2.77 -3.41
CA VAL A 189 -55.94 3.66 -3.51
C VAL A 189 -56.80 3.58 -2.25
N HIS A 190 -57.16 2.38 -1.83
CA HIS A 190 -58.05 2.19 -0.67
C HIS A 190 -57.33 2.13 0.68
N ARG A 191 -55.98 2.06 0.68
CA ARG A 191 -55.12 2.08 1.87
C ARG A 191 -55.55 1.05 2.92
N VAL A 192 -55.85 -0.17 2.49
CA VAL A 192 -56.25 -1.26 3.39
C VAL A 192 -55.01 -1.89 4.03
N ALA A 193 -54.96 -1.95 5.37
CA ALA A 193 -53.87 -2.59 6.10
C ALA A 193 -53.74 -4.09 5.78
N GLY A 194 -52.52 -4.56 5.51
CA GLY A 194 -52.21 -5.94 5.14
C GLY A 194 -52.39 -6.25 3.63
N ALA A 195 -52.95 -5.32 2.85
CA ALA A 195 -53.12 -5.50 1.41
C ALA A 195 -51.78 -5.50 0.66
N TYR A 196 -50.77 -4.80 1.17
CA TYR A 196 -49.43 -4.77 0.56
C TYR A 196 -48.73 -6.12 0.70
N THR A 197 -48.80 -6.76 1.87
CA THR A 197 -48.29 -8.11 2.08
C THR A 197 -48.93 -9.13 1.12
N ILE A 198 -50.25 -9.06 0.92
CA ILE A 198 -50.96 -9.94 -0.02
C ILE A 198 -50.55 -9.65 -1.47
N TYR A 199 -50.43 -8.37 -1.83
CA TYR A 199 -49.88 -7.93 -3.13
C TYR A 199 -48.48 -8.51 -3.37
N SER A 200 -47.59 -8.42 -2.38
CA SER A 200 -46.21 -8.92 -2.45
C SER A 200 -46.17 -10.41 -2.79
N PHE A 201 -47.03 -11.25 -2.19
CA PHE A 201 -47.07 -12.68 -2.53
C PHE A 201 -47.35 -12.94 -4.01
N PHE A 202 -48.25 -12.17 -4.62
CA PHE A 202 -48.55 -12.30 -6.04
C PHE A 202 -47.41 -11.78 -6.92
N GLU A 203 -46.68 -10.75 -6.47
CA GLU A 203 -45.51 -10.22 -7.17
C GLU A 203 -44.36 -11.25 -7.18
N TRP A 204 -44.06 -11.86 -6.03
CA TRP A 204 -43.11 -12.97 -5.93
C TRP A 204 -43.55 -14.18 -6.77
N ALA A 205 -44.86 -14.49 -6.81
CA ALA A 205 -45.39 -15.56 -7.64
C ALA A 205 -45.17 -15.29 -9.14
N LEU A 206 -45.32 -14.05 -9.62
CA LEU A 206 -45.03 -13.71 -11.02
C LEU A 206 -43.57 -13.98 -11.39
N VAL A 207 -42.63 -13.60 -10.52
CA VAL A 207 -41.20 -13.86 -10.73
C VAL A 207 -40.94 -15.37 -10.84
N LEU A 208 -41.49 -16.16 -9.92
CA LEU A 208 -41.32 -17.61 -9.91
C LEU A 208 -41.87 -18.26 -11.18
N LEU A 209 -43.07 -17.84 -11.61
CA LEU A 209 -43.75 -18.34 -12.80
C LEU A 209 -43.02 -17.96 -14.09
N ASP A 210 -42.45 -16.76 -14.15
CA ASP A 210 -41.72 -16.26 -15.30
C ASP A 210 -40.40 -17.00 -15.53
N VAL A 211 -39.56 -17.10 -14.49
CA VAL A 211 -38.33 -17.89 -14.54
C VAL A 211 -38.65 -19.37 -14.80
N GLY A 212 -39.75 -19.87 -14.22
CA GLY A 212 -40.25 -21.22 -14.43
C GLY A 212 -40.66 -21.49 -15.88
N PHE A 213 -41.28 -20.51 -16.55
CA PHE A 213 -41.67 -20.63 -17.95
C PHE A 213 -40.46 -20.85 -18.86
N ASP A 214 -39.37 -20.11 -18.62
CA ASP A 214 -38.14 -20.27 -19.38
C ASP A 214 -37.36 -21.55 -18.98
N ALA A 215 -37.50 -22.03 -17.73
CA ALA A 215 -36.92 -23.30 -17.28
C ALA A 215 -37.42 -24.52 -18.06
N VAL A 216 -38.64 -24.46 -18.64
CA VAL A 216 -39.17 -25.55 -19.47
C VAL A 216 -38.26 -25.89 -20.67
N THR A 217 -37.44 -24.92 -21.11
CA THR A 217 -36.44 -25.13 -22.18
C THR A 217 -35.45 -26.26 -21.87
N VAL A 218 -35.23 -26.66 -20.60
CA VAL A 218 -34.42 -27.85 -20.25
C VAL A 218 -34.86 -29.09 -21.03
N SER A 219 -36.18 -29.31 -21.13
CA SER A 219 -36.76 -30.47 -21.81
C SER A 219 -36.61 -30.43 -23.34
N GLU A 220 -36.36 -29.25 -23.89
CA GLU A 220 -36.19 -29.00 -25.32
C GLU A 220 -34.69 -29.01 -25.67
N PHE A 221 -33.84 -28.39 -24.85
CA PHE A 221 -32.39 -28.28 -25.02
C PHE A 221 -31.61 -29.54 -24.66
N GLN A 222 -32.20 -30.49 -23.94
CA GLN A 222 -31.57 -31.79 -23.69
C GLN A 222 -31.21 -32.56 -24.97
N HIS A 223 -31.87 -32.24 -26.09
CA HIS A 223 -31.62 -32.83 -27.40
C HIS A 223 -30.63 -32.00 -28.26
N PHE A 224 -30.04 -30.94 -27.71
CA PHE A 224 -29.03 -30.12 -28.37
C PHE A 224 -27.65 -30.36 -27.77
N GLU A 225 -26.66 -30.54 -28.63
CA GLU A 225 -25.25 -30.52 -28.27
C GLU A 225 -24.58 -29.33 -28.96
N ILE A 226 -23.90 -28.50 -28.18
CA ILE A 226 -23.07 -27.41 -28.69
C ILE A 226 -21.67 -27.96 -28.86
N VAL A 227 -21.17 -27.91 -30.08
CA VAL A 227 -19.84 -28.39 -30.45
C VAL A 227 -18.98 -27.21 -30.89
N VAL A 228 -17.88 -26.97 -30.20
CA VAL A 228 -16.89 -25.94 -30.56
C VAL A 228 -15.82 -26.61 -31.42
N LYS A 229 -15.79 -26.28 -32.72
CA LYS A 229 -14.82 -26.81 -33.69
C LYS A 229 -13.72 -25.80 -33.97
N ASP A 230 -12.47 -26.26 -33.96
CA ASP A 230 -11.34 -25.49 -34.45
C ASP A 230 -11.12 -25.76 -35.93
N MET A 231 -11.60 -24.84 -36.75
CA MET A 231 -11.54 -24.93 -38.21
C MET A 231 -10.15 -24.67 -38.80
N ARG A 232 -9.21 -24.12 -38.01
CA ARG A 232 -7.87 -23.72 -38.48
C ARG A 232 -6.72 -24.41 -37.74
N GLY A 233 -7.01 -25.23 -36.72
CA GLY A 233 -6.00 -25.93 -35.94
C GLY A 233 -5.19 -25.03 -35.02
N VAL A 234 -5.68 -23.83 -34.69
CA VAL A 234 -5.01 -22.86 -33.79
C VAL A 234 -4.89 -23.41 -32.37
N SER A 235 -5.82 -24.26 -31.95
CA SER A 235 -5.83 -24.93 -30.65
C SER A 235 -4.87 -26.12 -30.57
N ARG A 236 -4.19 -26.49 -31.67
CA ARG A 236 -3.09 -27.46 -31.64
C ARG A 236 -1.86 -26.85 -30.97
N VAL A 237 -1.86 -26.86 -29.65
CA VAL A 237 -0.63 -26.74 -28.87
C VAL A 237 -0.32 -28.10 -28.25
N ALA A 238 0.92 -28.55 -28.50
CA ALA A 238 1.55 -29.78 -28.02
C ALA A 238 1.15 -31.10 -28.71
N GLY A 239 1.75 -31.41 -29.86
CA GLY A 239 1.71 -32.79 -30.37
C GLY A 239 2.49 -33.09 -31.65
N SER A 240 2.38 -32.28 -32.70
CA SER A 240 3.07 -32.57 -33.98
C SER A 240 3.61 -31.31 -34.62
N LYS A 241 4.91 -31.04 -34.48
CA LYS A 241 5.58 -29.91 -35.15
C LYS A 241 5.90 -30.27 -36.60
N SER A 242 5.41 -29.49 -37.57
CA SER A 242 6.01 -29.41 -38.91
C SER A 242 7.05 -28.29 -38.97
N VAL A 243 8.06 -28.49 -39.81
CA VAL A 243 9.31 -27.72 -39.90
C VAL A 243 9.11 -26.22 -40.22
N SER A 244 7.94 -25.80 -40.71
CA SER A 244 7.63 -24.41 -41.04
C SER A 244 7.37 -23.50 -39.83
N ASP A 245 6.96 -24.03 -38.68
CA ASP A 245 6.65 -23.22 -37.49
C ASP A 245 7.91 -22.80 -36.71
N ALA A 246 9.05 -23.44 -37.00
CA ALA A 246 10.34 -23.13 -36.39
C ALA A 246 10.88 -21.74 -36.76
N VAL A 247 10.33 -21.11 -37.82
CA VAL A 247 10.75 -19.78 -38.27
C VAL A 247 9.94 -18.66 -37.61
N GLN A 248 8.71 -18.93 -37.15
CA GLN A 248 7.83 -17.94 -36.50
C GLN A 248 7.92 -17.97 -34.96
N GLU A 249 8.30 -19.10 -34.35
CA GLU A 249 8.58 -19.22 -32.90
C GLU A 249 9.81 -18.41 -32.43
N LYS A 250 10.56 -17.78 -33.33
CA LYS A 250 11.77 -17.03 -32.98
C LYS A 250 11.49 -15.73 -32.19
N ASN A 251 10.22 -15.33 -32.02
CA ASN A 251 9.85 -13.96 -31.63
C ASN A 251 8.97 -13.76 -30.39
N SER A 252 8.78 -14.70 -29.46
CA SER A 252 8.58 -14.23 -28.07
C SER A 252 9.00 -15.25 -27.02
N GLU A 253 10.16 -15.02 -26.39
CA GLU A 253 10.55 -15.65 -25.12
C GLU A 253 9.48 -15.45 -24.03
N ILE A 254 8.71 -14.37 -24.15
CA ILE A 254 7.52 -14.06 -23.34
C ILE A 254 6.42 -15.12 -23.53
N GLY A 255 6.03 -15.45 -24.77
CA GLY A 255 5.01 -16.46 -25.05
C GLY A 255 5.41 -17.84 -24.56
N ALA A 256 6.69 -18.21 -24.70
CA ALA A 256 7.21 -19.46 -24.15
C ALA A 256 7.09 -19.52 -22.61
N THR A 257 7.32 -18.40 -21.91
CA THR A 257 7.25 -18.29 -20.44
C THR A 257 5.87 -18.66 -19.89
N PHE A 258 4.79 -18.24 -20.56
CA PHE A 258 3.42 -18.47 -20.11
C PHE A 258 2.74 -19.71 -20.75
N SER A 259 3.41 -20.40 -21.67
CA SER A 259 2.84 -21.54 -22.42
C SER A 259 2.75 -22.86 -21.65
N GLY A 260 3.39 -22.96 -20.47
CA GLY A 260 3.41 -24.18 -19.66
C GLY A 260 2.16 -24.38 -18.80
N ALA A 261 1.74 -25.64 -18.59
CA ALA A 261 0.64 -25.97 -17.68
C ALA A 261 0.91 -25.48 -16.25
N PHE A 262 -0.06 -24.77 -15.67
CA PHE A 262 0.00 -24.21 -14.33
C PHE A 262 0.08 -25.31 -13.25
N SER A 263 0.89 -25.10 -12.21
CA SER A 263 1.00 -25.97 -11.05
C SER A 263 0.94 -25.16 -9.76
N TRP A 264 -0.03 -25.50 -8.91
CA TRP A 264 -0.17 -24.93 -7.57
C TRP A 264 1.07 -25.15 -6.70
N PHE A 265 1.68 -26.32 -6.76
CA PHE A 265 2.92 -26.58 -6.03
C PHE A 265 4.06 -25.68 -6.51
N GLY A 266 4.17 -25.46 -7.83
CA GLY A 266 5.17 -24.55 -8.40
C GLY A 266 5.01 -23.11 -7.90
N LEU A 267 3.77 -22.63 -7.83
CA LEU A 267 3.46 -21.31 -7.27
C LEU A 267 3.79 -21.24 -5.77
N ILE A 268 3.43 -22.26 -4.98
CA ILE A 268 3.74 -22.31 -3.54
C ILE A 268 5.26 -22.29 -3.29
N TYR A 269 6.05 -23.03 -4.07
CA TYR A 269 7.51 -22.99 -3.97
C TYR A 269 8.06 -21.59 -4.27
N ALA A 270 7.59 -20.96 -5.35
CA ALA A 270 8.01 -19.60 -5.70
C ALA A 270 7.60 -18.58 -4.61
N ALA A 271 6.41 -18.70 -4.05
CA ALA A 271 5.92 -17.84 -2.97
C ALA A 271 6.76 -18.01 -1.69
N ALA A 272 7.12 -19.24 -1.32
CA ALA A 272 8.02 -19.51 -0.20
C ALA A 272 9.41 -18.91 -0.42
N ASP A 273 9.94 -18.95 -1.64
CA ASP A 273 11.21 -18.29 -1.96
C ASP A 273 11.13 -16.77 -1.82
N VAL A 274 10.08 -16.17 -2.37
CA VAL A 274 9.83 -14.71 -2.27
C VAL A 274 9.69 -14.30 -0.81
N TYR A 275 8.99 -15.09 0.00
CA TYR A 275 8.81 -14.83 1.43
C TYR A 275 10.15 -14.87 2.19
N ASN A 276 11.05 -15.80 1.87
CA ASN A 276 12.39 -15.77 2.46
C ASN A 276 13.18 -14.52 2.07
N GLY A 277 12.98 -14.01 0.85
CA GLY A 277 13.53 -12.72 0.41
C GLY A 277 12.96 -11.56 1.22
N PHE A 278 11.63 -11.55 1.39
CA PHE A 278 10.91 -10.58 2.23
C PHE A 278 11.45 -10.56 3.67
N VAL A 279 11.69 -11.72 4.27
CA VAL A 279 12.27 -11.83 5.63
C VAL A 279 13.68 -11.23 5.68
N PHE A 280 14.54 -11.48 4.69
CA PHE A 280 15.86 -10.85 4.62
C PHE A 280 15.77 -9.32 4.59
N TRP A 281 14.94 -8.77 3.71
CA TRP A 281 14.79 -7.31 3.59
C TRP A 281 14.16 -6.68 4.82
N SER A 282 13.21 -7.38 5.47
CA SER A 282 12.62 -6.94 6.74
C SER A 282 13.68 -6.86 7.84
N MET A 283 14.56 -7.85 7.96
CA MET A 283 15.65 -7.82 8.94
C MET A 283 16.70 -6.74 8.61
N LEU A 284 17.11 -6.62 7.35
CA LEU A 284 18.11 -5.64 6.92
C LEU A 284 17.64 -4.21 7.20
N THR A 285 16.39 -3.91 6.87
CA THR A 285 15.79 -2.58 7.08
C THR A 285 15.54 -2.27 8.55
N SER A 286 15.34 -3.28 9.40
CA SER A 286 15.20 -3.08 10.85
C SER A 286 16.51 -2.80 11.58
N LEU A 287 17.65 -3.22 11.03
CA LEU A 287 18.95 -3.12 11.71
C LEU A 287 19.29 -1.67 12.03
N GLY A 288 19.12 -0.77 11.06
CA GLY A 288 19.39 0.66 11.23
C GLY A 288 18.66 1.22 12.43
N VAL A 289 17.34 0.95 12.51
CA VAL A 289 16.46 1.43 13.58
C VAL A 289 16.89 0.91 14.96
N CYS A 290 17.21 -0.39 15.04
CA CYS A 290 17.66 -1.00 16.29
C CYS A 290 19.03 -0.48 16.73
N VAL A 291 19.91 -0.15 15.80
CA VAL A 291 21.22 0.43 16.12
C VAL A 291 21.07 1.88 16.53
N TRP A 292 20.26 2.67 15.81
CA TRP A 292 20.11 4.12 16.02
C TRP A 292 19.60 4.48 17.42
N TYR A 293 18.77 3.64 18.01
CA TYR A 293 18.32 3.77 19.39
C TYR A 293 19.47 4.08 20.38
N PHE A 294 20.64 3.45 20.24
CA PHE A 294 21.71 3.61 21.23
C PHE A 294 22.39 4.99 21.17
N PRO A 295 22.91 5.46 20.01
CA PRO A 295 23.51 6.77 19.95
C PRO A 295 22.52 7.90 20.26
N LEU A 296 21.23 7.69 19.98
CA LEU A 296 20.17 8.63 20.34
C LEU A 296 20.03 8.78 21.87
N TRP A 297 19.89 7.68 22.63
CA TRP A 297 19.78 7.75 24.10
C TRP A 297 21.11 8.03 24.83
N HIS A 298 22.25 7.72 24.22
CA HIS A 298 23.57 8.04 24.77
C HIS A 298 24.09 9.41 24.34
N MET A 299 23.38 10.13 23.46
CA MET A 299 23.79 11.40 22.86
C MET A 299 25.22 11.35 22.30
N GLY A 300 25.56 10.25 21.60
CA GLY A 300 26.91 10.01 21.07
C GLY A 300 27.21 8.54 20.77
N ILE A 301 28.41 8.24 20.28
CA ILE A 301 28.80 6.86 19.91
C ILE A 301 28.83 5.96 21.15
N SER A 302 27.98 4.94 21.16
CA SER A 302 27.76 4.03 22.28
C SER A 302 28.64 2.76 22.24
N GLY A 303 29.20 2.43 21.07
CA GLY A 303 29.91 1.19 20.79
C GLY A 303 29.03 0.12 20.15
N TYR A 304 27.69 0.17 20.33
CA TYR A 304 26.76 -0.78 19.71
C TYR A 304 26.68 -0.63 18.18
N GLU A 305 27.10 0.53 17.64
CA GLU A 305 27.13 0.81 16.21
C GLU A 305 28.00 -0.19 15.43
N VAL A 306 28.97 -0.85 16.09
CA VAL A 306 29.78 -1.92 15.50
C VAL A 306 28.94 -3.09 14.98
N ILE A 307 27.72 -3.29 15.49
CA ILE A 307 26.82 -4.37 15.05
C ILE A 307 26.39 -4.20 13.59
N VAL A 308 26.51 -3.02 12.98
CA VAL A 308 26.34 -2.82 11.53
C VAL A 308 27.24 -3.78 10.73
N MET A 309 28.38 -4.19 11.29
CA MET A 309 29.30 -5.17 10.70
C MET A 309 28.76 -6.60 10.66
N CYS A 310 27.60 -6.91 11.23
CA CYS A 310 27.03 -8.27 11.16
C CYS A 310 26.79 -8.76 9.72
N THR A 311 26.57 -7.84 8.77
CA THR A 311 26.33 -8.14 7.35
C THR A 311 27.56 -8.70 6.61
N ILE A 312 28.78 -8.50 7.12
CA ILE A 312 30.02 -8.95 6.47
C ILE A 312 30.32 -10.45 6.69
N SER A 313 29.40 -11.17 7.35
CA SER A 313 29.50 -12.61 7.59
C SER A 313 29.88 -13.47 6.37
N PRO A 314 29.57 -13.13 5.09
CA PRO A 314 30.02 -13.91 3.93
C PRO A 314 31.54 -14.04 3.77
N PHE A 315 32.37 -13.26 4.48
CA PHE A 315 33.81 -13.54 4.58
C PHE A 315 34.11 -14.97 5.09
N LEU A 316 33.25 -15.52 5.95
CA LEU A 316 33.36 -16.89 6.46
C LEU A 316 33.28 -17.94 5.34
N LEU A 317 32.61 -17.64 4.23
CA LEU A 317 32.57 -18.50 3.04
C LEU A 317 33.91 -18.54 2.28
N GLY A 318 34.91 -17.76 2.71
CA GLY A 318 36.30 -17.87 2.24
C GLY A 318 37.00 -19.12 2.78
N ILE A 319 36.55 -19.61 3.93
CA ILE A 319 37.08 -20.81 4.60
C ILE A 319 36.40 -22.04 3.99
N LYS A 320 37.14 -22.84 3.22
CA LYS A 320 36.57 -23.95 2.43
C LYS A 320 35.71 -24.95 3.24
N PRO A 321 36.16 -25.46 4.42
CA PRO A 321 35.32 -26.36 5.22
C PRO A 321 33.99 -25.73 5.66
N LEU A 322 34.03 -24.46 6.06
CA LEU A 322 32.86 -23.72 6.49
C LEU A 322 31.91 -23.42 5.33
N ARG A 323 32.45 -23.03 4.18
CA ARG A 323 31.68 -22.86 2.94
C ARG A 323 30.94 -24.13 2.55
N TYR A 324 31.62 -25.27 2.58
CA TYR A 324 31.02 -26.57 2.26
C TYR A 324 29.87 -26.91 3.22
N LEU A 325 30.09 -26.73 4.53
CA LEU A 325 29.09 -26.96 5.56
C LEU A 325 27.85 -26.06 5.34
N ILE A 326 28.06 -24.75 5.18
CA ILE A 326 26.96 -23.78 5.03
C ILE A 326 26.18 -24.03 3.75
N ALA A 327 26.85 -24.20 2.61
CA ALA A 327 26.17 -24.41 1.34
C ALA A 327 25.40 -25.73 1.29
N ARG A 328 25.88 -26.77 1.98
CA ARG A 328 25.18 -28.06 2.10
C ARG A 328 23.96 -28.00 3.03
N HIS A 329 24.05 -27.22 4.11
CA HIS A 329 23.02 -27.10 5.14
C HIS A 329 22.37 -25.71 5.18
N VAL A 330 22.16 -25.09 4.02
CA VAL A 330 21.69 -23.69 3.95
C VAL A 330 20.33 -23.48 4.63
N TRP A 331 19.49 -24.52 4.66
CA TRP A 331 18.21 -24.51 5.37
C TRP A 331 18.37 -24.21 6.86
N PHE A 332 19.42 -24.73 7.49
CA PHE A 332 19.70 -24.54 8.90
C PHE A 332 20.07 -23.09 9.19
N PHE A 333 20.91 -22.48 8.34
CA PHE A 333 21.29 -21.06 8.47
C PHE A 333 20.12 -20.12 8.18
N HIS A 334 19.23 -20.46 7.25
CA HIS A 334 17.96 -19.74 7.09
C HIS A 334 17.05 -19.87 8.31
N LEU A 335 16.97 -21.04 8.97
CA LEU A 335 16.21 -21.15 10.23
C LEU A 335 16.85 -20.34 11.36
N LEU A 336 18.17 -20.37 11.51
CA LEU A 336 18.88 -19.54 12.48
C LEU A 336 18.64 -18.05 12.22
N SER A 337 18.53 -17.63 10.95
CA SER A 337 18.26 -16.23 10.61
C SER A 337 16.92 -15.72 11.18
N LEU A 338 15.95 -16.61 11.41
CA LEU A 338 14.66 -16.25 12.00
C LEU A 338 14.77 -15.76 13.45
N SER A 339 15.94 -15.87 14.10
CA SER A 339 16.19 -15.21 15.39
C SER A 339 15.94 -13.70 15.33
N GLY A 340 16.16 -13.07 14.17
CA GLY A 340 15.88 -11.65 13.98
C GLY A 340 14.38 -11.34 14.05
N LEU A 341 13.52 -12.27 13.61
CA LEU A 341 12.07 -12.15 13.77
C LEU A 341 11.59 -12.56 15.16
N VAL A 342 12.35 -13.37 15.90
CA VAL A 342 12.07 -13.72 17.30
C VAL A 342 12.45 -12.57 18.24
N ALA A 343 13.27 -11.62 17.78
CA ALA A 343 13.78 -10.52 18.59
C ALA A 343 12.70 -9.62 19.22
N PHE A 344 11.46 -9.61 18.70
CA PHE A 344 10.33 -8.93 19.36
C PHE A 344 9.93 -9.55 20.72
N PHE A 345 10.38 -10.77 21.05
CA PHE A 345 10.23 -11.30 22.41
C PHE A 345 11.28 -10.76 23.38
N ALA A 346 12.34 -10.11 22.89
CA ALA A 346 13.36 -9.53 23.73
C ALA A 346 12.80 -8.29 24.43
N GLN A 347 12.80 -8.31 25.76
CA GLN A 347 12.31 -7.21 26.60
C GLN A 347 13.27 -6.02 26.62
N THR A 348 14.58 -6.26 26.48
CA THR A 348 15.57 -5.18 26.53
C THR A 348 16.06 -4.79 25.12
N PRO A 349 16.28 -3.48 24.87
CA PRO A 349 16.89 -2.96 23.65
C PRO A 349 18.16 -3.73 23.22
N VAL A 350 19.05 -4.02 24.16
CA VAL A 350 20.33 -4.69 23.92
C VAL A 350 20.13 -6.10 23.35
N ASN A 351 19.30 -6.91 24.02
CA ASN A 351 19.04 -8.28 23.57
C ASN A 351 18.33 -8.32 22.22
N ARG A 352 17.44 -7.35 21.96
CA ARG A 352 16.78 -7.18 20.68
C ARG A 352 17.79 -6.93 19.57
N LEU A 353 18.70 -5.95 19.76
CA LEU A 353 19.73 -5.62 18.78
C LEU A 353 20.64 -6.82 18.49
N PHE A 354 21.11 -7.55 19.51
CA PHE A 354 21.97 -8.72 19.29
C PHE A 354 21.24 -9.86 18.55
N ALA A 355 19.96 -10.10 18.84
CA ALA A 355 19.16 -11.10 18.15
C ALA A 355 18.92 -10.76 16.67
N VAL A 356 18.66 -9.47 16.37
CA VAL A 356 18.56 -8.93 15.01
C VAL A 356 19.89 -9.04 14.27
N GLY A 357 20.99 -8.62 14.90
CA GLY A 357 22.33 -8.69 14.32
C GLY A 357 22.77 -10.12 14.03
N PHE A 358 22.51 -11.06 14.94
CA PHE A 358 22.79 -12.49 14.71
C PHE A 358 21.91 -13.03 13.57
N GLY A 359 20.61 -12.74 13.57
CA GLY A 359 19.68 -13.17 12.53
C GLY A 359 20.10 -12.70 11.14
N LEU A 360 20.43 -11.42 11.02
CA LEU A 360 20.88 -10.82 9.77
C LEU A 360 22.23 -11.38 9.32
N SER A 361 23.18 -11.59 10.25
CA SER A 361 24.46 -12.25 9.96
C SER A 361 24.25 -13.64 9.35
N MET A 362 23.36 -14.45 9.94
CA MET A 362 23.01 -15.77 9.40
C MET A 362 22.30 -15.66 8.05
N SER A 363 21.46 -14.65 7.87
CA SER A 363 20.74 -14.42 6.61
C SER A 363 21.69 -14.02 5.47
N CYS A 364 22.66 -13.12 5.72
CA CYS A 364 23.69 -12.75 4.74
C CYS A 364 24.54 -13.96 4.33
N LEU A 365 24.91 -14.83 5.29
CA LEU A 365 25.58 -16.10 5.01
C LEU A 365 24.73 -17.00 4.11
N ALA A 366 23.47 -17.23 4.50
CA ALA A 366 22.59 -18.18 3.84
C ALA A 366 22.26 -17.75 2.39
N TRP A 367 21.97 -16.48 2.16
CA TRP A 367 21.73 -15.96 0.81
C TRP A 367 22.99 -15.98 -0.06
N SER A 368 24.14 -15.56 0.47
CA SER A 368 25.41 -15.61 -0.27
C SER A 368 25.81 -17.04 -0.63
N ALA A 369 25.60 -17.99 0.28
CA ALA A 369 25.83 -19.41 0.03
C ALA A 369 24.85 -19.98 -0.99
N THR A 370 23.57 -19.56 -0.95
CA THR A 370 22.54 -19.97 -1.91
C THR A 370 22.89 -19.51 -3.34
N PHE A 371 23.20 -18.22 -3.52
CA PHE A 371 23.62 -17.70 -4.83
C PHE A 371 24.88 -18.38 -5.34
N TYR A 372 25.85 -18.61 -4.45
CA TYR A 372 27.06 -19.32 -4.81
C TYR A 372 26.77 -20.78 -5.22
N ALA A 373 25.98 -21.53 -4.45
CA ALA A 373 25.69 -22.94 -4.72
C ALA A 373 24.93 -23.15 -6.05
N GLU A 374 24.02 -22.23 -6.40
CA GLU A 374 23.20 -22.33 -7.62
C GLU A 374 23.92 -21.82 -8.89
N ARG A 375 25.16 -21.31 -8.80
CA ARG A 375 25.91 -20.72 -9.94
C ARG A 375 26.12 -21.66 -11.14
N SER A 376 26.07 -22.97 -10.91
CA SER A 376 26.21 -23.99 -11.95
C SER A 376 24.93 -24.20 -12.76
N GLN A 377 23.78 -23.72 -12.25
CA GLN A 377 22.45 -23.86 -12.83
C GLN A 377 21.81 -22.48 -13.05
N PRO A 378 22.05 -21.83 -14.20
CA PRO A 378 21.63 -20.44 -14.44
C PRO A 378 20.15 -20.14 -14.17
N HIS A 379 19.24 -21.07 -14.51
CA HIS A 379 17.79 -20.86 -14.29
C HIS A 379 17.41 -20.91 -12.80
N ARG A 380 18.06 -21.76 -11.99
CA ARG A 380 17.81 -21.79 -10.55
C ARG A 380 18.39 -20.55 -9.88
N LEU A 381 19.60 -20.13 -10.28
CA LEU A 381 20.17 -18.88 -9.79
C LEU A 381 19.28 -17.69 -10.12
N GLU A 382 18.79 -17.60 -11.36
CA GLU A 382 17.82 -16.57 -11.77
C GLU A 382 16.59 -16.59 -10.86
N ALA A 383 15.98 -17.75 -10.63
CA ALA A 383 14.83 -17.89 -9.73
C ALA A 383 15.12 -17.42 -8.29
N ARG A 384 16.30 -17.75 -7.72
CA ARG A 384 16.69 -17.26 -6.39
C ARG A 384 16.89 -15.74 -6.36
N ILE A 385 17.44 -15.17 -7.43
CA ILE A 385 17.61 -13.71 -7.53
C ILE A 385 16.26 -13.02 -7.71
N SER A 386 15.37 -13.56 -8.55
CA SER A 386 13.99 -13.07 -8.69
C SER A 386 13.27 -13.11 -7.35
N ALA A 387 13.37 -14.22 -6.61
CA ALA A 387 12.78 -14.33 -5.27
C ALA A 387 13.31 -13.26 -4.31
N PHE A 388 14.63 -13.05 -4.30
CA PHE A 388 15.27 -12.05 -3.46
C PHE A 388 14.85 -10.62 -3.82
N SER A 389 14.80 -10.28 -5.11
CA SER A 389 14.40 -8.96 -5.60
C SER A 389 12.90 -8.69 -5.44
N ILE A 390 12.04 -9.68 -5.68
CA ILE A 390 10.59 -9.57 -5.41
C ILE A 390 10.35 -9.51 -3.89
N GLY A 391 11.20 -10.15 -3.08
CA GLY A 391 11.16 -10.01 -1.62
C GLY A 391 11.33 -8.56 -1.15
N LEU A 392 12.17 -7.75 -1.81
CA LEU A 392 12.27 -6.31 -1.55
C LEU A 392 10.96 -5.61 -1.91
N ILE A 393 10.43 -5.86 -3.11
CA ILE A 393 9.16 -5.29 -3.58
C ILE A 393 8.03 -5.63 -2.59
N ALA A 394 7.95 -6.90 -2.14
CA ALA A 394 6.99 -7.34 -1.14
C ALA A 394 7.20 -6.63 0.21
N SER A 395 8.44 -6.38 0.63
CA SER A 395 8.75 -5.63 1.85
C SER A 395 8.31 -4.18 1.75
N SER A 396 8.59 -3.52 0.63
CA SER A 396 8.18 -2.14 0.39
C SER A 396 6.66 -2.01 0.23
N ILE A 397 5.98 -2.99 -0.37
CA ILE A 397 4.51 -3.05 -0.43
C ILE A 397 3.91 -3.30 0.96
N ALA A 398 4.50 -4.17 1.78
CA ALA A 398 4.06 -4.36 3.15
C ALA A 398 4.18 -3.04 3.92
N LYS A 399 5.31 -2.33 3.83
CA LYS A 399 5.44 -0.99 4.40
C LYS A 399 4.38 -0.03 3.84
N PHE A 400 4.17 -0.02 2.53
CA PHE A 400 3.11 0.79 1.91
C PHE A 400 1.69 0.41 2.36
N ALA A 401 1.42 -0.83 2.78
CA ALA A 401 0.13 -1.24 3.33
C ALA A 401 -0.02 -0.93 4.82
N PHE A 402 1.08 -0.81 5.55
CA PHE A 402 1.14 -0.63 7.00
C PHE A 402 1.79 0.71 7.37
N TRP A 403 1.38 1.79 6.70
CA TRP A 403 1.85 3.17 6.96
C TRP A 403 3.36 3.30 7.16
N THR A 404 4.13 2.76 6.22
CA THR A 404 5.60 2.74 6.15
C THR A 404 6.31 1.88 7.20
N ASN A 405 5.60 1.27 8.15
CA ASN A 405 6.18 0.29 9.07
C ASN A 405 6.13 -1.11 8.46
N ASN A 406 7.19 -1.91 8.64
CA ASN A 406 7.13 -3.32 8.25
C ASN A 406 6.52 -4.11 9.42
N PRO A 407 5.41 -4.85 9.21
CA PRO A 407 4.66 -5.45 10.30
C PRO A 407 5.42 -6.59 11.00
N ILE A 408 6.53 -7.09 10.45
CA ILE A 408 7.34 -8.14 11.09
C ILE A 408 8.66 -7.61 11.67
N TRP A 409 8.84 -6.29 11.72
CA TRP A 409 10.02 -5.68 12.35
C TRP A 409 10.09 -5.99 13.85
N PRO A 410 11.31 -6.12 14.40
CA PRO A 410 11.54 -6.43 15.81
C PRO A 410 11.09 -5.32 16.77
N ILE A 411 10.90 -4.09 16.28
CA ILE A 411 10.36 -2.93 17.03
C ILE A 411 8.83 -2.86 17.00
N MET A 412 8.17 -3.85 16.39
CA MET A 412 6.72 -3.99 16.33
C MET A 412 6.26 -5.10 17.27
N HIS A 413 5.04 -4.97 17.76
CA HIS A 413 4.31 -5.94 18.57
C HIS A 413 2.80 -5.75 18.37
N GLU A 414 1.98 -6.68 18.85
CA GLU A 414 0.52 -6.66 18.65
C GLU A 414 -0.15 -5.30 18.98
N PRO A 415 0.12 -4.64 20.12
CA PRO A 415 -0.48 -3.32 20.41
C PRO A 415 -0.10 -2.15 19.48
N ASN A 416 0.99 -2.23 18.71
CA ASN A 416 1.40 -1.18 17.77
C ASN A 416 1.31 -1.63 16.30
N GLY A 417 0.54 -2.70 16.02
CA GLY A 417 0.27 -3.19 14.67
C GLY A 417 1.20 -4.29 14.16
N GLY A 418 2.06 -4.84 15.02
CA GLY A 418 2.99 -5.92 14.66
C GLY A 418 2.32 -7.27 14.39
N TRP A 419 2.73 -7.93 13.30
CA TRP A 419 2.33 -9.28 12.88
C TRP A 419 3.48 -10.29 13.05
N ASN A 420 4.38 -10.05 14.00
CA ASN A 420 5.62 -10.81 14.18
C ASN A 420 5.40 -12.33 14.31
N ARG A 421 4.37 -12.75 15.05
CA ARG A 421 4.02 -14.18 15.22
C ARG A 421 3.65 -14.84 13.90
N THR A 422 2.75 -14.22 13.14
CA THR A 422 2.35 -14.68 11.80
C THR A 422 3.54 -14.68 10.87
N GLY A 423 4.35 -13.62 10.91
CA GLY A 423 5.59 -13.50 10.15
C GLY A 423 6.57 -14.63 10.40
N LEU A 424 6.78 -14.98 11.67
CA LEU A 424 7.65 -16.06 12.08
C LEU A 424 7.14 -17.43 11.62
N VAL A 425 5.84 -17.73 11.78
CA VAL A 425 5.26 -19.00 11.34
C VAL A 425 5.38 -19.17 9.83
N LEU A 426 5.04 -18.13 9.06
CA LEU A 426 5.20 -18.13 7.60
C LEU A 426 6.68 -18.24 7.22
N GLY A 427 7.59 -17.61 7.98
CA GLY A 427 9.04 -17.72 7.82
C GLY A 427 9.53 -19.16 7.97
N VAL A 428 9.16 -19.84 9.06
CA VAL A 428 9.53 -21.26 9.29
C VAL A 428 9.02 -22.14 8.16
N ILE A 429 7.75 -22.01 7.78
CA ILE A 429 7.16 -22.78 6.68
C ILE A 429 7.90 -22.50 5.36
N SER A 430 8.18 -21.23 5.08
CA SER A 430 8.87 -20.79 3.86
C SER A 430 10.29 -21.34 3.77
N VAL A 431 11.04 -21.35 4.86
CA VAL A 431 12.40 -21.95 4.90
C VAL A 431 12.33 -23.46 4.65
N LEU A 432 11.39 -24.16 5.29
CA LEU A 432 11.22 -25.61 5.14
C LEU A 432 10.76 -26.02 3.73
N ILE A 433 10.13 -25.12 2.98
CA ILE A 433 9.69 -25.34 1.59
C ILE A 433 10.79 -24.95 0.60
N SER A 434 11.33 -23.73 0.70
CA SER A 434 12.28 -23.16 -0.28
C SER A 434 13.58 -23.94 -0.38
N THR A 435 14.05 -24.50 0.72
CA THR A 435 15.37 -25.13 0.81
C THR A 435 15.36 -26.60 0.40
N ARG A 436 14.19 -27.22 0.21
CA ARG A 436 14.06 -28.60 -0.33
C ARG A 436 14.55 -28.72 -1.77
N SER A 437 14.49 -27.63 -2.53
CA SER A 437 14.88 -27.59 -3.94
C SER A 437 16.32 -27.10 -4.16
N THR A 438 17.01 -26.63 -3.12
CA THR A 438 18.39 -26.15 -3.21
C THR A 438 19.35 -27.30 -3.49
N ALA A 439 20.33 -27.08 -4.36
CA ALA A 439 21.33 -28.07 -4.77
C ALA A 439 22.33 -28.40 -3.64
N SER A 440 21.87 -29.10 -2.60
CA SER A 440 22.66 -29.50 -1.42
C SER A 440 23.84 -30.43 -1.76
N SER A 441 23.82 -31.09 -2.92
CA SER A 441 24.86 -32.02 -3.40
C SER A 441 25.87 -31.41 -4.39
N GLY A 442 25.71 -30.14 -4.80
CA GLY A 442 26.48 -29.51 -5.89
C GLY A 442 27.25 -28.23 -5.54
N ALA A 443 27.41 -27.90 -4.26
CA ALA A 443 27.87 -26.59 -3.77
C ALA A 443 29.22 -26.08 -4.35
N ASP A 444 30.13 -26.99 -4.74
CA ASP A 444 31.44 -26.63 -5.30
C ASP A 444 31.54 -26.76 -6.84
N ILE A 445 30.43 -27.03 -7.54
CA ILE A 445 30.42 -27.11 -9.01
C ILE A 445 30.66 -25.70 -9.61
N PRO A 446 31.67 -25.50 -10.48
CA PRO A 446 31.93 -24.22 -11.12
C PRO A 446 30.73 -23.70 -11.93
N ALA A 447 30.64 -22.37 -12.08
CA ALA A 447 29.68 -21.76 -12.99
C ALA A 447 29.95 -22.19 -14.44
N GLN A 448 28.90 -22.24 -15.27
CA GLN A 448 29.06 -22.60 -16.68
C GLN A 448 29.86 -21.53 -17.44
N GLY A 449 30.83 -21.97 -18.26
CA GLY A 449 31.71 -21.12 -19.05
C GLY A 449 32.83 -20.43 -18.26
N PRO A 450 33.72 -19.67 -18.92
CA PRO A 450 34.82 -18.99 -18.25
C PRO A 450 34.32 -17.89 -17.31
N THR A 451 35.01 -17.66 -16.19
CA THR A 451 34.78 -16.50 -15.33
C THR A 451 35.78 -15.41 -15.70
N LYS A 452 35.29 -14.31 -16.27
CA LYS A 452 36.07 -13.10 -16.61
C LYS A 452 35.60 -11.91 -15.77
N GLY A 453 36.35 -10.82 -15.80
CA GLY A 453 36.07 -9.62 -14.99
C GLY A 453 36.73 -9.65 -13.62
N SER A 454 36.80 -8.48 -12.98
CA SER A 454 37.39 -8.32 -11.65
C SER A 454 36.38 -8.66 -10.56
N SER A 455 36.76 -9.54 -9.62
CA SER A 455 35.93 -9.84 -8.45
C SER A 455 35.77 -8.64 -7.52
N VAL A 456 36.77 -7.75 -7.45
CA VAL A 456 36.70 -6.53 -6.64
C VAL A 456 35.67 -5.56 -7.21
N PHE A 457 35.69 -5.33 -8.52
CA PHE A 457 34.69 -4.48 -9.15
C PHE A 457 33.28 -5.10 -9.14
N ALA A 458 33.17 -6.43 -9.18
CA ALA A 458 31.89 -7.11 -8.94
C ALA A 458 31.39 -6.88 -7.50
N SER A 459 32.29 -6.83 -6.49
CA SER A 459 31.94 -6.50 -5.11
C SER A 459 31.44 -5.06 -4.95
N PHE A 460 32.05 -4.09 -5.64
CA PHE A 460 31.58 -2.71 -5.67
C PHE A 460 30.22 -2.60 -6.35
N GLY A 461 30.02 -3.30 -7.48
CA GLY A 461 28.72 -3.38 -8.14
C GLY A 461 27.61 -3.90 -7.22
N LEU A 462 27.91 -4.95 -6.45
CA LEU A 462 27.00 -5.49 -5.46
C LEU A 462 26.70 -4.46 -4.36
N ALA A 463 27.75 -3.83 -3.80
CA ALA A 463 27.61 -2.83 -2.74
C ALA A 463 26.72 -1.66 -3.17
N GLY A 464 26.98 -1.10 -4.36
CA GLY A 464 26.22 0.01 -4.92
C GLY A 464 24.75 -0.34 -5.16
N VAL A 465 24.44 -1.52 -5.74
CA VAL A 465 23.05 -1.95 -5.95
C VAL A 465 22.33 -2.24 -4.64
N PHE A 466 22.96 -2.93 -3.69
CA PHE A 466 22.35 -3.20 -2.38
C PHE A 466 22.11 -1.91 -1.61
N PHE A 467 23.05 -0.97 -1.66
CA PHE A 467 22.88 0.34 -1.07
C PHE A 467 21.71 1.08 -1.74
N ALA A 468 21.66 1.16 -3.07
CA ALA A 468 20.55 1.81 -3.79
C ALA A 468 19.18 1.18 -3.46
N MET A 469 19.10 -0.14 -3.44
CA MET A 469 17.89 -0.87 -3.06
C MET A 469 17.45 -0.55 -1.63
N HIS A 470 18.39 -0.45 -0.70
CA HIS A 470 18.08 -0.14 0.68
C HIS A 470 17.76 1.34 0.89
N SER A 471 18.63 2.27 0.47
CA SER A 471 18.47 3.71 0.72
C SER A 471 17.32 4.34 -0.05
N LEU A 472 16.97 3.82 -1.23
CA LEU A 472 15.99 4.49 -2.10
C LEU A 472 14.70 3.69 -2.34
N LEU A 473 14.75 2.34 -2.27
CA LEU A 473 13.65 1.48 -2.73
C LEU A 473 13.03 0.61 -1.63
N SER A 474 13.53 0.67 -0.39
CA SER A 474 12.97 -0.08 0.74
C SER A 474 11.72 0.56 1.36
N ASP A 475 11.30 1.71 0.85
CA ASP A 475 10.00 2.33 1.04
C ASP A 475 9.59 3.07 -0.23
N SER A 476 8.28 3.14 -0.51
CA SER A 476 7.77 3.76 -1.72
C SER A 476 7.83 5.28 -1.70
N SER A 477 7.91 5.89 -0.51
CA SER A 477 7.84 7.34 -0.28
C SER A 477 9.20 8.00 -0.05
N THR A 478 10.29 7.25 0.11
CA THR A 478 11.62 7.82 0.34
C THR A 478 12.03 8.81 -0.75
N MET A 479 12.01 8.43 -2.02
CA MET A 479 12.38 9.37 -3.10
C MET A 479 11.32 10.46 -3.34
N ILE A 480 10.08 10.29 -2.86
CA ILE A 480 9.05 11.34 -2.88
C ILE A 480 9.42 12.43 -1.88
N SER A 481 9.89 12.07 -0.68
CA SER A 481 10.34 13.04 0.34
C SER A 481 11.51 13.90 -0.14
N TRP A 482 12.38 13.39 -1.02
CA TRP A 482 13.52 14.15 -1.57
C TRP A 482 13.10 15.31 -2.47
N VAL A 483 11.92 15.20 -3.09
CA VAL A 483 11.41 16.16 -4.08
C VAL A 483 10.22 16.97 -3.55
N TRP A 484 9.91 16.80 -2.26
CA TRP A 484 8.88 17.54 -1.53
C TRP A 484 9.40 18.93 -1.14
N GLU A 485 8.53 19.94 -1.28
CA GLU A 485 8.84 21.35 -1.00
C GLU A 485 7.62 22.07 -0.37
N GLY A 486 6.69 21.33 0.27
CA GLY A 486 5.52 21.90 0.93
C GLY A 486 4.32 22.21 0.03
N TYR A 487 3.48 23.14 0.51
CA TYR A 487 2.22 23.57 -0.10
C TYR A 487 2.37 24.89 -0.89
N PRO A 488 1.61 25.11 -1.96
CA PRO A 488 0.67 24.17 -2.58
C PRO A 488 1.41 22.97 -3.19
N VAL A 489 0.80 21.79 -3.10
CA VAL A 489 1.42 20.54 -3.57
C VAL A 489 1.67 20.60 -5.08
N ARG A 490 2.95 20.61 -5.46
CA ARG A 490 3.41 20.64 -6.88
C ARG A 490 4.01 19.32 -7.35
N GLY A 491 4.21 18.36 -6.44
CA GLY A 491 4.91 17.11 -6.69
C GLY A 491 4.06 15.88 -6.37
N PRO A 492 4.68 14.69 -6.40
CA PRO A 492 4.04 13.46 -5.92
C PRO A 492 3.76 13.53 -4.41
N LEU A 493 2.86 12.65 -3.97
CA LEU A 493 2.44 12.42 -2.60
C LEU A 493 2.74 10.98 -2.24
N ALA A 494 3.03 10.67 -0.97
CA ALA A 494 3.29 9.29 -0.54
C ALA A 494 2.18 8.32 -0.98
N VAL A 495 0.91 8.73 -0.81
CA VAL A 495 -0.27 8.06 -1.35
C VAL A 495 -1.01 9.02 -2.30
N PRO A 496 -1.41 8.60 -3.51
CA PRO A 496 -1.27 7.26 -4.09
C PRO A 496 0.07 7.04 -4.83
N HIS A 497 0.89 8.07 -5.00
CA HIS A 497 1.98 8.07 -5.99
C HIS A 497 3.16 7.16 -5.63
N GLY A 498 3.30 6.73 -4.38
CA GLY A 498 4.25 5.67 -3.98
C GLY A 498 4.10 4.38 -4.80
N THR A 499 2.89 4.09 -5.30
CA THR A 499 2.63 2.96 -6.22
C THR A 499 3.46 3.04 -7.49
N PHE A 500 3.76 4.23 -8.01
CA PHE A 500 4.57 4.38 -9.21
C PHE A 500 6.02 3.93 -8.99
N THR A 501 6.58 4.16 -7.80
CA THR A 501 7.89 3.63 -7.41
C THR A 501 7.86 2.09 -7.42
N LEU A 502 6.81 1.48 -6.84
CA LEU A 502 6.65 0.03 -6.76
C LEU A 502 6.48 -0.62 -8.14
N LEU A 503 5.69 -0.01 -9.02
CA LEU A 503 5.55 -0.45 -10.42
C LEU A 503 6.87 -0.28 -11.20
N ALA A 504 7.59 0.81 -10.99
CA ALA A 504 8.90 1.02 -11.60
C ALA A 504 9.91 -0.05 -11.17
N MET A 505 9.87 -0.50 -9.90
CA MET A 505 10.69 -1.61 -9.43
C MET A 505 10.36 -2.92 -10.17
N GLY A 506 9.07 -3.24 -10.34
CA GLY A 506 8.64 -4.45 -11.05
C GLY A 506 8.94 -4.44 -12.55
N VAL A 507 8.76 -3.28 -13.20
CA VAL A 507 9.17 -3.05 -14.60
C VAL A 507 10.68 -3.22 -14.76
N GLY A 508 11.46 -2.61 -13.86
CA GLY A 508 12.92 -2.75 -13.85
C GLY A 508 13.34 -4.22 -13.73
N LEU A 509 12.82 -4.95 -12.74
CA LEU A 509 13.13 -6.36 -12.56
C LEU A 509 12.77 -7.18 -13.82
N THR A 510 11.61 -6.92 -14.42
CA THR A 510 11.17 -7.60 -15.66
C THR A 510 12.13 -7.33 -16.82
N ILE A 511 12.59 -6.09 -17.00
CA ILE A 511 13.64 -5.74 -17.99
C ILE A 511 14.93 -6.52 -17.69
N GLY A 512 15.33 -6.59 -16.43
CA GLY A 512 16.48 -7.37 -15.94
C GLY A 512 16.44 -8.85 -16.34
N LEU A 513 15.25 -9.46 -16.30
CA LEU A 513 15.04 -10.89 -16.57
C LEU A 513 14.93 -11.20 -18.08
N PHE A 514 14.25 -10.36 -18.86
CA PHE A 514 14.00 -10.63 -20.28
C PHE A 514 15.01 -10.00 -21.23
N VAL A 515 15.68 -8.92 -20.83
CA VAL A 515 16.64 -8.19 -21.66
C VAL A 515 17.98 -7.98 -20.93
N PRO A 516 18.62 -9.05 -20.41
CA PRO A 516 19.81 -8.94 -19.57
C PRO A 516 21.01 -8.29 -20.28
N GLY A 517 21.07 -8.37 -21.62
CA GLY A 517 22.09 -7.68 -22.42
C GLY A 517 21.97 -6.16 -22.37
N PHE A 518 20.75 -5.63 -22.37
CA PHE A 518 20.48 -4.19 -22.23
C PHE A 518 20.72 -3.73 -20.79
N SER A 519 20.25 -4.51 -19.81
CA SER A 519 20.36 -4.17 -18.38
C SER A 519 21.81 -3.99 -17.90
N ARG A 520 22.76 -4.68 -18.54
CA ARG A 520 24.20 -4.57 -18.24
C ARG A 520 24.97 -3.64 -19.18
N SER A 521 24.29 -2.86 -20.02
CA SER A 521 24.93 -1.98 -20.99
C SER A 521 25.34 -0.64 -20.37
N TRP A 522 26.42 -0.05 -20.90
CA TRP A 522 26.84 1.31 -20.53
C TRP A 522 25.80 2.38 -20.88
N ALA A 523 25.03 2.17 -21.96
CA ALA A 523 23.96 3.09 -22.35
C ALA A 523 22.87 3.16 -21.26
N PHE A 524 22.41 2.01 -20.78
CA PHE A 524 21.37 1.96 -19.75
C PHE A 524 21.89 2.40 -18.38
N TYR A 525 23.15 2.10 -18.05
CA TYR A 525 23.84 2.73 -16.91
C TYR A 525 23.83 4.26 -17.01
N GLY A 526 24.15 4.84 -18.17
CA GLY A 526 24.10 6.27 -18.40
C GLY A 526 22.71 6.87 -18.17
N VAL A 527 21.65 6.18 -18.60
CA VAL A 527 20.25 6.58 -18.32
C VAL A 527 19.98 6.56 -16.81
N GLY A 528 20.39 5.51 -16.10
CA GLY A 528 20.30 5.45 -14.64
C GLY A 528 21.06 6.57 -13.94
N SER A 529 22.25 6.92 -14.41
CA SER A 529 23.06 8.04 -13.88
C SER A 529 22.40 9.40 -14.11
N ILE A 530 21.76 9.61 -15.26
CA ILE A 530 20.96 10.82 -15.51
C ILE A 530 19.76 10.85 -14.55
N GLY A 531 19.06 9.72 -14.37
CA GLY A 531 17.97 9.62 -13.40
C GLY A 531 18.40 9.99 -11.97
N ALA A 532 19.55 9.48 -11.53
CA ALA A 532 20.17 9.82 -10.25
C ALA A 532 20.51 11.32 -10.14
N ALA A 533 21.08 11.92 -11.19
CA ALA A 533 21.39 13.35 -11.20
C ALA A 533 20.13 14.22 -11.16
N VAL A 534 19.08 13.84 -11.88
CA VAL A 534 17.78 14.54 -11.89
C VAL A 534 17.10 14.45 -10.53
N LEU A 535 17.05 13.28 -9.90
CA LEU A 535 16.52 13.11 -8.53
C LEU A 535 17.28 13.99 -7.53
N THR A 536 18.61 14.11 -7.68
CA THR A 536 19.45 14.85 -6.73
C THR A 536 19.33 16.37 -6.90
N THR A 537 19.08 16.86 -8.12
CA THR A 537 19.17 18.31 -8.44
C THR A 537 17.84 18.97 -8.78
N ALA A 538 16.76 18.21 -8.96
CA ALA A 538 15.43 18.75 -9.27
C ALA A 538 14.39 18.35 -8.22
N SER A 539 13.39 19.21 -8.03
CA SER A 539 12.26 18.99 -7.13
C SER A 539 10.97 18.62 -7.89
N HIS A 540 9.90 18.35 -7.14
CA HIS A 540 8.57 18.04 -7.65
C HIS A 540 8.54 16.84 -8.63
N TRP A 541 7.63 16.85 -9.60
CA TRP A 541 7.49 15.79 -10.60
C TRP A 541 8.75 15.55 -11.43
N THR A 542 9.53 16.59 -11.77
CA THR A 542 10.76 16.45 -12.54
C THR A 542 11.78 15.60 -11.80
N GLY A 543 12.03 15.89 -10.52
CA GLY A 543 12.88 15.06 -9.66
C GLY A 543 12.34 13.64 -9.55
N PHE A 544 11.02 13.49 -9.40
CA PHE A 544 10.38 12.17 -9.29
C PHE A 544 10.50 11.32 -10.57
N TYR A 545 10.44 11.92 -11.76
CA TYR A 545 10.72 11.16 -12.99
C TYR A 545 12.15 10.62 -13.01
N GLY A 546 13.13 11.38 -12.50
CA GLY A 546 14.49 10.90 -12.25
C GLY A 546 14.52 9.72 -11.28
N ALA A 547 13.71 9.78 -10.22
CA ALA A 547 13.54 8.71 -9.24
C ALA A 547 13.02 7.40 -9.87
N LEU A 548 11.98 7.49 -10.70
CA LEU A 548 11.39 6.34 -11.39
C LEU A 548 12.39 5.70 -12.37
N VAL A 549 13.13 6.52 -13.12
CA VAL A 549 14.21 6.04 -14.01
C VAL A 549 15.28 5.28 -13.22
N LEU A 550 15.70 5.83 -12.08
CA LEU A 550 16.68 5.20 -11.20
C LEU A 550 16.16 3.90 -10.58
N ALA A 551 14.89 3.84 -10.18
CA ALA A 551 14.25 2.62 -9.67
C ALA A 551 14.24 1.50 -10.72
N VAL A 552 13.80 1.83 -11.95
CA VAL A 552 13.81 0.89 -13.08
C VAL A 552 15.23 0.39 -13.35
N TYR A 553 16.21 1.29 -13.40
CA TYR A 553 17.60 0.92 -13.65
C TYR A 553 18.17 0.01 -12.56
N THR A 554 18.00 0.38 -11.29
CA THR A 554 18.53 -0.37 -10.13
C THR A 554 17.99 -1.80 -10.11
N MET A 555 16.68 -1.97 -10.28
CA MET A 555 16.04 -3.28 -10.27
C MET A 555 16.37 -4.11 -11.52
N ALA A 556 16.59 -3.46 -12.67
CA ALA A 556 17.02 -4.14 -13.90
C ALA A 556 18.48 -4.60 -13.87
N ALA A 557 19.37 -3.82 -13.26
CA ALA A 557 20.79 -4.14 -13.14
C ALA A 557 21.06 -5.28 -12.15
N ALA A 558 20.21 -5.43 -11.13
CA ALA A 558 20.43 -6.36 -10.03
C ALA A 558 20.55 -7.85 -10.44
N PRO A 559 19.68 -8.43 -11.30
CA PRO A 559 19.85 -9.80 -11.78
C PRO A 559 21.21 -10.05 -12.43
N ALA A 560 21.69 -9.10 -13.24
CA ALA A 560 22.96 -9.23 -13.94
C ALA A 560 24.16 -9.13 -12.97
N LEU A 561 24.13 -8.17 -12.04
CA LEU A 561 25.23 -7.93 -11.11
C LEU A 561 25.33 -9.03 -10.04
N ILE A 562 24.21 -9.49 -9.48
CA ILE A 562 24.20 -10.61 -8.51
C ILE A 562 24.64 -11.91 -9.19
N SER A 563 24.14 -12.18 -10.41
CA SER A 563 24.56 -13.37 -11.18
C SER A 563 26.06 -13.35 -11.47
N HIS A 564 26.62 -12.18 -11.80
CA HIS A 564 28.04 -12.02 -12.05
C HIS A 564 28.86 -12.24 -10.77
N ALA A 565 28.44 -11.65 -9.65
CA ALA A 565 29.09 -11.82 -8.34
C ALA A 565 29.14 -13.30 -7.90
N ALA A 566 28.10 -14.08 -8.17
CA ALA A 566 28.03 -15.51 -7.86
C ALA A 566 29.03 -16.38 -8.63
N ARG A 567 29.60 -15.88 -9.74
CA ARG A 567 30.64 -16.60 -10.52
C ARG A 567 32.03 -16.58 -9.87
N HIS A 568 32.25 -15.65 -8.93
CA HIS A 568 33.53 -15.46 -8.24
C HIS A 568 33.48 -16.07 -6.82
N SER A 569 34.59 -15.94 -6.07
CA SER A 569 34.63 -16.36 -4.66
C SER A 569 33.67 -15.52 -3.81
N PRO A 570 32.78 -16.14 -3.02
CA PRO A 570 31.73 -15.43 -2.29
C PRO A 570 32.29 -14.50 -1.21
N ALA A 571 33.43 -14.82 -0.61
CA ALA A 571 34.11 -13.91 0.32
C ALA A 571 34.64 -12.65 -0.39
N LYS A 572 35.14 -12.77 -1.62
CA LYS A 572 35.69 -11.65 -2.39
C LYS A 572 34.60 -10.78 -3.02
N THR A 573 33.41 -11.32 -3.26
CA THR A 573 32.29 -10.58 -3.85
C THR A 573 31.26 -10.17 -2.82
N PHE A 574 30.58 -11.12 -2.15
CA PHE A 574 29.57 -10.82 -1.14
C PHE A 574 30.20 -10.29 0.16
N GLY A 575 31.29 -10.90 0.65
CA GLY A 575 31.95 -10.44 1.88
C GLY A 575 32.48 -9.00 1.77
N LEU A 576 33.33 -8.77 0.76
CA LEU A 576 33.82 -7.41 0.44
C LEU A 576 32.70 -6.46 0.03
N GLY A 577 31.68 -6.95 -0.69
CA GLY A 577 30.53 -6.14 -1.11
C GLY A 577 29.72 -5.64 0.08
N PHE A 578 29.42 -6.48 1.07
CA PHE A 578 28.76 -6.04 2.31
C PHE A 578 29.63 -5.09 3.14
N LEU A 579 30.96 -5.26 3.11
CA LEU A 579 31.88 -4.32 3.78
C LEU A 579 31.81 -2.92 3.16
N VAL A 580 31.86 -2.85 1.83
CA VAL A 580 31.74 -1.57 1.09
C VAL A 580 30.33 -0.99 1.23
N TYR A 581 29.30 -1.83 1.22
CA TYR A 581 27.93 -1.43 1.52
C TYR A 581 27.80 -0.82 2.92
N ASN A 582 28.41 -1.41 3.95
CA ASN A 582 28.41 -0.84 5.30
C ASN A 582 29.12 0.52 5.34
N PHE A 583 30.22 0.67 4.61
CA PHE A 583 30.85 1.99 4.45
C PHE A 583 29.89 2.99 3.81
N MET A 584 29.13 2.60 2.78
CA MET A 584 28.11 3.47 2.17
C MET A 584 26.96 3.80 3.14
N VAL A 585 26.52 2.86 3.97
CA VAL A 585 25.54 3.10 5.04
C VAL A 585 26.07 4.14 6.03
N LEU A 586 27.32 3.99 6.49
CA LEU A 586 27.94 4.96 7.39
C LEU A 586 28.13 6.33 6.71
N PHE A 587 28.59 6.35 5.45
CA PHE A 587 28.73 7.57 4.68
C PHE A 587 27.39 8.32 4.53
N HIS A 588 26.29 7.59 4.32
CA HIS A 588 24.94 8.14 4.30
C HIS A 588 24.48 8.72 5.65
N VAL A 589 25.04 8.27 6.78
CA VAL A 589 24.79 8.85 8.12
C VAL A 589 25.66 10.09 8.34
N TRP A 590 26.92 10.05 7.92
CA TRP A 590 27.87 11.13 8.17
C TRP A 590 27.48 12.45 7.51
N VAL A 591 26.73 12.43 6.40
CA VAL A 591 26.28 13.66 5.73
C VAL A 591 25.24 14.46 6.52
N VAL A 592 24.60 13.86 7.53
CA VAL A 592 23.62 14.50 8.43
C VAL A 592 24.09 14.54 9.88
N ALA A 593 24.65 13.44 10.40
CA ALA A 593 25.16 13.35 11.77
C ALA A 593 26.59 13.92 11.90
N TYR A 594 26.99 14.86 11.02
CA TYR A 594 28.37 15.31 10.89
C TYR A 594 28.91 15.99 12.16
N ALA A 595 28.01 16.56 12.99
CA ALA A 595 28.35 17.16 14.29
C ALA A 595 28.74 16.11 15.34
N PHE A 596 28.20 14.89 15.24
CA PHE A 596 28.34 13.84 16.27
C PHE A 596 29.40 12.78 15.92
N VAL A 597 29.85 12.74 14.66
CA VAL A 597 30.76 11.70 14.17
C VAL A 597 32.16 12.27 13.97
N PRO A 598 33.22 11.65 14.51
CA PRO A 598 34.60 12.05 14.25
C PRO A 598 34.90 12.12 12.74
N GLY A 599 35.28 13.31 12.27
CA GLY A 599 35.56 13.57 10.85
C GLY A 599 34.33 13.77 9.95
N GLY A 600 33.11 13.76 10.52
CA GLY A 600 31.87 13.95 9.78
C GLY A 600 31.79 15.30 9.03
N TRP A 601 32.39 16.36 9.60
CA TRP A 601 32.49 17.68 8.98
C TRP A 601 33.11 17.67 7.57
N LEU A 602 33.95 16.68 7.23
CA LEU A 602 34.55 16.55 5.90
C LEU A 602 33.51 16.25 4.80
N VAL A 603 32.37 15.68 5.18
CA VAL A 603 31.31 15.24 4.26
C VAL A 603 29.96 15.89 4.59
N ARG A 604 29.97 16.95 5.40
CA ARG A 604 28.79 17.74 5.76
C ARG A 604 27.99 18.11 4.51
N GLU A 605 26.71 17.74 4.51
CA GLU A 605 25.74 18.08 3.47
C GLU A 605 26.06 17.53 2.06
N ARG A 606 26.86 16.44 1.97
CA ARG A 606 27.31 15.85 0.69
C ARG A 606 26.51 14.63 0.23
N THR A 607 25.18 14.73 0.24
CA THR A 607 24.31 13.68 -0.35
C THR A 607 24.63 13.44 -1.84
N ASP A 608 25.09 14.47 -2.57
CA ASP A 608 25.58 14.37 -3.94
C ASP A 608 26.79 13.42 -4.08
N TRP A 609 27.71 13.43 -3.11
CA TRP A 609 28.84 12.51 -3.10
C TRP A 609 28.41 11.07 -2.79
N VAL A 610 27.43 10.88 -1.90
CA VAL A 610 26.85 9.55 -1.61
C VAL A 610 26.20 8.98 -2.88
N MET A 611 25.40 9.77 -3.59
CA MET A 611 24.78 9.39 -4.86
C MET A 611 25.82 9.08 -5.94
N THR A 612 26.85 9.91 -6.05
CA THR A 612 27.95 9.71 -7.01
C THR A 612 28.73 8.44 -6.71
N ALA A 613 29.10 8.20 -5.45
CA ALA A 613 29.81 7.00 -5.02
C ALA A 613 28.98 5.73 -5.26
N MET A 614 27.67 5.76 -4.99
CA MET A 614 26.75 4.67 -5.30
C MET A 614 26.75 4.36 -6.80
N MET A 615 26.58 5.37 -7.66
CA MET A 615 26.56 5.15 -9.11
C MET A 615 27.92 4.68 -9.65
N LEU A 616 29.03 5.23 -9.17
CA LEU A 616 30.38 4.76 -9.54
C LEU A 616 30.63 3.31 -9.15
N GLN A 617 30.15 2.89 -7.98
CA GLN A 617 30.21 1.49 -7.53
C GLN A 617 29.39 0.57 -8.45
N ILE A 618 28.17 0.95 -8.80
CA ILE A 618 27.36 0.23 -9.79
C ILE A 618 28.08 0.16 -11.13
N GLY A 619 28.65 1.28 -11.60
CA GLY A 619 29.43 1.38 -12.83
C GLY A 619 30.67 0.47 -12.86
N ALA A 620 31.37 0.33 -11.73
CA ALA A 620 32.46 -0.65 -11.59
C ALA A 620 31.94 -2.09 -11.76
N GLY A 621 30.76 -2.39 -11.19
CA GLY A 621 30.05 -3.65 -11.43
C GLY A 621 29.75 -3.88 -12.92
N ILE A 622 29.21 -2.87 -13.59
CA ILE A 622 28.90 -2.89 -15.04
C ILE A 622 30.17 -3.12 -15.88
N PHE A 623 31.27 -2.46 -15.52
CA PHE A 623 32.57 -2.68 -16.16
C PHE A 623 33.02 -4.15 -16.02
N SER A 624 32.90 -4.73 -14.82
CA SER A 624 33.28 -6.13 -14.58
C SER A 624 32.40 -7.13 -15.34
N VAL A 625 31.08 -6.96 -15.33
CA VAL A 625 30.15 -7.87 -16.02
C VAL A 625 30.20 -7.70 -17.54
N SER A 626 30.60 -6.54 -18.06
CA SER A 626 30.80 -6.31 -19.49
C SER A 626 31.95 -7.14 -20.06
N ALA A 627 32.96 -7.45 -19.24
CA ALA A 627 34.05 -8.36 -19.63
C ALA A 627 33.61 -9.84 -19.74
N GLN A 628 32.44 -10.17 -19.19
CA GLN A 628 31.89 -11.52 -19.23
C GLN A 628 31.16 -11.76 -20.56
N PRO A 629 31.58 -12.75 -21.38
CA PRO A 629 30.92 -13.02 -22.65
C PRO A 629 29.45 -13.35 -22.42
N PRO A 630 28.53 -12.87 -23.27
CA PRO A 630 27.15 -13.30 -23.24
C PRO A 630 27.10 -14.84 -23.31
N ALA A 631 26.19 -15.45 -22.54
CA ALA A 631 26.05 -16.90 -22.51
C ALA A 631 25.87 -17.42 -23.94
N LEU A 632 26.89 -18.14 -24.46
CA LEU A 632 26.82 -18.78 -25.76
C LEU A 632 25.66 -19.80 -25.72
N LYS A 633 24.72 -19.70 -26.67
CA LYS A 633 23.63 -20.68 -26.87
C LYS A 633 24.11 -22.11 -27.18
N SER A 634 25.42 -22.36 -27.20
CA SER A 634 25.98 -23.68 -27.43
C SER A 634 27.43 -23.74 -26.93
N TYR A 635 27.64 -24.44 -25.82
CA TYR A 635 28.95 -25.02 -25.50
C TYR A 635 28.74 -26.52 -25.34
N LYS A 636 28.94 -27.26 -26.44
CA LYS A 636 28.98 -28.75 -26.54
C LYS A 636 27.97 -29.55 -25.71
N GLY A 637 26.73 -29.09 -25.66
CA GLY A 637 25.57 -29.83 -25.16
C GLY A 637 24.34 -29.00 -25.47
N LYS A 638 23.32 -29.59 -26.11
CA LYS A 638 22.08 -28.88 -26.42
C LYS A 638 21.55 -28.23 -25.13
N ALA A 639 21.58 -26.91 -25.04
CA ALA A 639 20.83 -26.18 -24.03
C ALA A 639 19.35 -26.29 -24.42
N VAL A 640 18.73 -27.42 -24.06
CA VAL A 640 17.28 -27.54 -24.07
C VAL A 640 16.82 -26.59 -22.97
N ILE A 641 16.33 -25.41 -23.34
CA ILE A 641 15.40 -24.67 -22.48
C ILE A 641 14.24 -25.65 -22.26
N THR A 642 14.28 -26.39 -21.17
CA THR A 642 13.22 -27.33 -20.84
C THR A 642 11.99 -26.51 -20.50
N ALA A 643 10.82 -26.92 -20.97
CA ALA A 643 9.54 -26.27 -20.66
C ALA A 643 9.30 -26.08 -19.15
N ALA A 644 10.00 -26.84 -18.29
CA ALA A 644 10.00 -26.70 -16.83
C ALA A 644 10.73 -25.43 -16.34
N ALA A 645 11.83 -25.03 -16.97
CA ALA A 645 12.63 -23.87 -16.55
C ALA A 645 11.98 -22.54 -16.99
N SER A 646 11.37 -22.53 -18.18
CA SER A 646 10.54 -21.42 -18.65
C SER A 646 9.27 -21.23 -17.80
N ARG A 647 8.69 -22.34 -17.28
CA ARG A 647 7.55 -22.32 -16.36
C ARG A 647 7.85 -21.67 -15.01
N GLN A 648 9.06 -21.86 -14.47
CA GLN A 648 9.41 -21.33 -13.15
C GLN A 648 9.42 -19.79 -13.11
N ARG A 649 9.90 -19.14 -14.18
CA ARG A 649 9.88 -17.67 -14.33
C ARG A 649 8.45 -17.12 -14.26
N SER A 650 7.46 -17.81 -14.86
CA SER A 650 6.07 -17.38 -14.85
C SER A 650 5.48 -17.21 -13.45
N TYR A 651 5.83 -18.09 -12.50
CA TYR A 651 5.30 -18.00 -11.13
C TYR A 651 5.80 -16.75 -10.39
N TYR A 652 7.07 -16.39 -10.55
CA TYR A 652 7.59 -15.14 -9.98
C TYR A 652 6.93 -13.91 -10.60
N LEU A 653 6.65 -13.93 -11.90
CA LEU A 653 5.89 -12.86 -12.56
C LEU A 653 4.43 -12.80 -12.09
N TYR A 654 3.76 -13.94 -11.87
CA TYR A 654 2.41 -13.94 -11.28
C TYR A 654 2.40 -13.36 -9.87
N ILE A 655 3.40 -13.70 -9.04
CA ILE A 655 3.54 -13.14 -7.69
C ILE A 655 3.81 -11.64 -7.77
N LEU A 656 4.71 -11.20 -8.66
CA LEU A 656 4.99 -9.79 -8.88
C LEU A 656 3.73 -9.03 -9.30
N SER A 657 2.99 -9.51 -10.29
CA SER A 657 1.74 -8.88 -10.73
C SER A 657 0.68 -8.85 -9.62
N ALA A 658 0.56 -9.91 -8.81
CA ALA A 658 -0.35 -9.92 -7.67
C ALA A 658 0.05 -8.87 -6.61
N LEU A 659 1.35 -8.72 -6.34
CA LEU A 659 1.89 -7.71 -5.44
C LEU A 659 1.64 -6.28 -5.98
N GLU A 660 1.86 -6.04 -7.27
CA GLU A 660 1.57 -4.74 -7.90
C GLU A 660 0.08 -4.39 -7.85
N LEU A 661 -0.82 -5.38 -8.01
CA LEU A 661 -2.25 -5.18 -7.82
C LEU A 661 -2.60 -4.84 -6.37
N ILE A 662 -1.93 -5.47 -5.39
CA ILE A 662 -2.07 -5.10 -3.97
C ILE A 662 -1.62 -3.66 -3.75
N ALA A 663 -0.49 -3.23 -4.35
CA ALA A 663 -0.03 -1.85 -4.23
C ALA A 663 -1.06 -0.84 -4.78
N ILE A 664 -1.64 -1.12 -5.95
CA ILE A 664 -2.70 -0.29 -6.54
C ILE A 664 -3.94 -0.26 -5.64
N ALA A 665 -4.36 -1.42 -5.11
CA ALA A 665 -5.51 -1.50 -4.22
C ALA A 665 -5.26 -0.72 -2.91
N THR A 666 -4.08 -0.85 -2.31
CA THR A 666 -3.68 -0.10 -1.12
C THR A 666 -3.71 1.40 -1.38
N ALA A 667 -3.19 1.87 -2.51
CA ALA A 667 -3.21 3.29 -2.85
C ALA A 667 -4.63 3.85 -3.06
N TYR A 668 -5.54 3.03 -3.60
CA TYR A 668 -6.94 3.40 -3.71
C TYR A 668 -7.62 3.49 -2.33
N LEU A 669 -7.36 2.52 -1.46
CA LEU A 669 -7.96 2.46 -0.11
C LEU A 669 -7.42 3.54 0.84
N ARG A 670 -6.17 3.97 0.67
CA ARG A 670 -5.51 4.99 1.49
C ARG A 670 -5.58 6.40 0.87
N PHE A 671 -6.35 6.59 -0.20
CA PHE A 671 -6.42 7.90 -0.85
C PHE A 671 -6.99 8.96 0.12
N PRO A 672 -6.29 10.09 0.36
CA PRO A 672 -6.73 11.06 1.36
C PRO A 672 -8.09 11.71 0.99
N SER A 673 -8.99 11.83 1.97
CA SER A 673 -10.32 12.42 1.77
C SER A 673 -10.32 13.95 1.80
N TYR A 674 -9.35 14.57 2.49
CA TYR A 674 -9.18 16.02 2.63
C TYR A 674 -10.43 16.77 3.15
N ASP A 675 -11.30 16.09 3.90
CA ASP A 675 -12.55 16.61 4.48
C ASP A 675 -12.48 16.65 6.02
N TYR A 676 -11.37 17.18 6.53
CA TYR A 676 -11.07 17.15 7.96
C TYR A 676 -11.81 18.23 8.76
N THR A 677 -12.25 17.88 9.96
CA THR A 677 -12.98 18.78 10.87
C THR A 677 -12.21 19.00 12.17
N PRO A 678 -12.06 20.25 12.64
CA PRO A 678 -11.50 20.57 13.96
C PRO A 678 -12.40 20.08 15.10
N TYR A 679 -11.87 19.96 16.31
CA TYR A 679 -12.60 19.40 17.45
C TYR A 679 -13.70 20.33 18.00
N HIS A 680 -13.45 21.64 18.04
CA HIS A 680 -14.37 22.63 18.62
C HIS A 680 -14.70 23.79 17.66
N PRO A 681 -15.39 23.52 16.53
CA PRO A 681 -15.76 24.56 15.57
C PRO A 681 -16.73 25.59 16.15
N GLU A 682 -17.52 25.24 17.16
CA GLU A 682 -18.51 26.10 17.81
C GLU A 682 -17.88 27.27 18.58
N THR A 683 -16.68 27.08 19.12
CA THR A 683 -15.89 28.12 19.80
C THR A 683 -14.86 28.77 18.90
N LYS A 684 -14.78 28.37 17.62
CA LYS A 684 -13.73 28.80 16.68
C LYS A 684 -12.33 28.70 17.28
N SER A 685 -12.08 27.65 18.07
CA SER A 685 -10.80 27.47 18.73
C SER A 685 -9.85 26.60 17.93
N ILE A 686 -8.56 26.86 18.11
CA ILE A 686 -7.45 26.05 17.62
C ILE A 686 -6.71 25.52 18.84
N THR A 687 -6.71 24.20 19.01
CA THR A 687 -5.81 23.52 19.94
C THR A 687 -4.49 23.24 19.21
N ALA A 688 -3.42 23.98 19.54
CA ALA A 688 -2.12 23.84 18.90
C ALA A 688 -1.10 23.19 19.85
N GLY A 689 -0.36 22.19 19.38
CA GLY A 689 0.63 21.46 20.18
C GLY A 689 2.02 21.41 19.54
N ILE A 690 3.04 21.17 20.36
CA ILE A 690 4.42 20.91 19.93
C ILE A 690 4.93 19.66 20.63
N TRP A 691 5.65 18.81 19.91
CA TRP A 691 6.25 17.62 20.50
C TRP A 691 7.53 17.17 19.77
N THR A 692 8.61 16.97 20.51
CA THR A 692 9.79 16.23 20.03
C THR A 692 9.59 14.73 20.22
N ILE A 693 9.56 13.99 19.11
CA ILE A 693 9.03 12.62 19.08
C ILE A 693 10.11 11.53 19.09
N HIS A 694 11.38 11.91 19.24
CA HIS A 694 12.51 11.00 19.34
C HIS A 694 12.49 9.91 18.25
N PHE A 695 12.23 10.34 17.02
CA PHE A 695 12.15 9.48 15.83
C PHE A 695 11.10 8.35 15.91
N SER A 696 10.04 8.56 16.70
CA SER A 696 8.96 7.59 16.95
C SER A 696 9.44 6.26 17.54
N LEU A 697 10.44 6.34 18.43
CA LEU A 697 10.88 5.22 19.26
C LEU A 697 10.65 5.56 20.73
N ASP A 698 10.07 4.62 21.48
CA ASP A 698 9.90 4.75 22.91
C ASP A 698 11.13 4.27 23.71
N ASN A 699 11.11 4.49 25.03
CA ASN A 699 12.21 4.12 25.94
C ASN A 699 12.55 2.63 25.97
N ASP A 700 11.72 1.77 25.38
CA ASP A 700 11.92 0.33 25.32
C ASP A 700 12.23 -0.14 23.88
N MET A 701 12.55 0.80 22.96
CA MET A 701 12.83 0.60 21.54
C MET A 701 11.62 0.00 20.78
N TRP A 702 10.41 0.40 21.14
CA TRP A 702 9.19 0.13 20.37
C TRP A 702 8.80 1.30 19.51
N SER A 703 8.15 1.00 18.39
CA SER A 703 7.47 2.00 17.57
C SER A 703 6.35 2.67 18.39
N SER A 704 6.37 4.00 18.49
CA SER A 704 5.52 4.76 19.42
C SER A 704 4.32 5.49 18.78
N GLU A 705 4.16 5.42 17.46
CA GLU A 705 3.20 6.23 16.69
C GLU A 705 1.75 6.01 17.13
N TYR A 706 1.37 4.77 17.48
CA TYR A 706 0.01 4.46 17.97
C TYR A 706 -0.29 5.13 19.31
N ARG A 707 0.70 5.20 20.20
CA ARG A 707 0.57 5.85 21.51
C ARG A 707 0.56 7.37 21.35
N MET A 708 1.36 7.89 20.42
CA MET A 708 1.34 9.30 20.04
C MET A 708 -0.04 9.70 19.49
N ARG A 709 -0.59 8.92 18.54
CA ARG A 709 -1.94 9.12 18.01
C ARG A 709 -2.97 9.20 19.13
N ASP A 710 -2.97 8.25 20.06
CA ASP A 710 -3.95 8.22 21.14
C ASP A 710 -3.88 9.48 22.00
N LEU A 711 -2.67 9.94 22.34
CA LEU A 711 -2.47 11.15 23.12
C LEU A 711 -2.92 12.41 22.37
N ILE A 712 -2.54 12.56 21.10
CA ILE A 712 -2.91 13.71 20.26
C ILE A 712 -4.43 13.78 20.07
N LYS A 713 -5.06 12.63 19.86
CA LYS A 713 -6.50 12.50 19.69
C LYS A 713 -7.26 12.84 20.96
N GLU A 714 -6.86 12.26 22.08
CA GLU A 714 -7.53 12.45 23.37
C GLU A 714 -7.33 13.85 23.94
N LEU A 715 -6.26 14.56 23.56
CA LEU A 715 -6.05 15.98 23.87
C LEU A 715 -6.77 16.94 22.92
N GLU A 716 -7.48 16.42 21.92
CA GLU A 716 -8.26 17.21 20.96
C GLU A 716 -7.40 18.24 20.21
N VAL A 717 -6.18 17.84 19.81
CA VAL A 717 -5.22 18.73 19.12
C VAL A 717 -5.61 18.92 17.65
N ASP A 718 -5.75 20.17 17.22
CA ASP A 718 -6.12 20.55 15.86
C ASP A 718 -4.89 20.82 14.97
N VAL A 719 -3.81 21.35 15.54
CA VAL A 719 -2.57 21.68 14.83
C VAL A 719 -1.40 21.20 15.66
N ILE A 720 -0.46 20.45 15.09
CA ILE A 720 0.70 19.97 15.85
C ILE A 720 2.00 20.05 15.04
N GLY A 721 3.03 20.61 15.68
CA GLY A 721 4.41 20.53 15.22
C GLY A 721 5.09 19.29 15.80
N LEU A 722 5.73 18.48 14.97
CA LEU A 722 6.49 17.30 15.38
C LEU A 722 7.97 17.47 15.00
N LEU A 723 8.85 17.40 15.98
CA LEU A 723 10.30 17.57 15.80
C LEU A 723 11.01 16.22 15.93
N GLU A 724 12.20 16.11 15.34
CA GLU A 724 12.89 14.81 15.16
C GLU A 724 12.03 13.82 14.37
N SER A 725 11.47 14.31 13.26
CA SER A 725 10.48 13.63 12.43
C SER A 725 11.02 13.09 11.10
N ASP A 726 12.29 13.35 10.73
CA ASP A 726 12.90 12.75 9.52
C ASP A 726 13.25 11.28 9.76
N LEU A 727 12.41 10.41 9.23
CA LEU A 727 12.55 8.95 9.32
C LEU A 727 12.91 8.29 7.97
N GLN A 728 13.14 9.07 6.92
CA GLN A 728 13.34 8.59 5.55
C GLN A 728 14.81 8.27 5.22
N ARG A 729 15.56 7.82 6.23
CA ARG A 729 16.96 7.37 6.12
C ARG A 729 17.09 5.92 6.54
N ILE A 730 18.14 5.24 6.04
CA ILE A 730 18.45 3.84 6.39
C ILE A 730 18.49 3.60 7.91
N ILE A 731 19.09 4.53 8.66
CA ILE A 731 19.18 4.42 10.13
C ILE A 731 17.83 4.49 10.84
N MET A 732 16.81 5.05 10.18
CA MET A 732 15.44 5.12 10.68
C MET A 732 14.50 4.13 9.97
N GLY A 733 15.06 3.22 9.15
CA GLY A 733 14.30 2.17 8.48
C GLY A 733 13.57 2.64 7.23
N ASN A 734 13.83 3.87 6.75
CA ASN A 734 13.13 4.54 5.66
C ASN A 734 11.61 4.53 5.85
N ARG A 735 11.12 5.15 6.92
CA ARG A 735 9.70 5.19 7.27
C ARG A 735 9.24 6.64 7.44
N ASP A 736 7.97 6.82 7.77
CA ASP A 736 7.35 8.12 7.98
C ASP A 736 6.08 7.98 8.83
N SER A 737 6.23 8.27 10.12
CA SER A 737 5.16 8.24 11.12
C SER A 737 4.06 9.27 10.83
N THR A 738 4.39 10.36 10.13
CA THR A 738 3.43 11.44 9.89
C THR A 738 2.33 11.00 8.92
N GLN A 739 2.61 10.03 8.03
CA GLN A 739 1.58 9.43 7.17
C GLN A 739 0.51 8.71 8.00
N PHE A 740 0.92 7.93 8.99
CA PHE A 740 -0.02 7.24 9.89
C PHE A 740 -0.85 8.26 10.69
N LEU A 741 -0.18 9.23 11.31
CA LEU A 741 -0.84 10.24 12.13
C LEU A 741 -1.82 11.08 11.31
N ALA A 742 -1.44 11.52 10.11
CA ALA A 742 -2.29 12.31 9.24
C ALA A 742 -3.54 11.56 8.76
N GLU A 743 -3.39 10.30 8.36
CA GLU A 743 -4.50 9.47 7.89
C GLU A 743 -5.45 9.06 9.03
N ASP A 744 -4.91 8.64 10.19
CA ASP A 744 -5.75 8.17 11.31
C ASP A 744 -6.44 9.33 12.04
N LEU A 745 -5.74 10.45 12.25
CA LEU A 745 -6.30 11.63 12.93
C LEU A 745 -7.13 12.52 12.00
N GLY A 746 -7.07 12.30 10.69
CA GLY A 746 -7.70 13.16 9.68
C GLY A 746 -7.10 14.56 9.71
N MET A 747 -5.88 14.70 9.19
CA MET A 747 -5.12 15.95 9.16
C MET A 747 -4.40 16.13 7.81
N TYR A 748 -4.27 17.38 7.37
CA TYR A 748 -3.29 17.78 6.37
C TYR A 748 -1.90 17.64 6.97
N VAL A 749 -0.90 17.35 6.13
CA VAL A 749 0.47 17.12 6.59
C VAL A 749 1.46 17.81 5.66
N ASP A 750 2.34 18.62 6.25
CA ASP A 750 3.61 18.99 5.67
C ASP A 750 4.72 18.20 6.36
N PHE A 751 5.38 17.32 5.58
CA PHE A 751 6.46 16.46 6.05
C PHE A 751 7.73 17.23 6.46
N GLY A 752 7.83 18.49 6.06
CA GLY A 752 9.04 19.30 6.24
C GLY A 752 10.14 19.02 5.23
N PRO A 753 11.35 19.54 5.46
CA PRO A 753 12.50 19.33 4.59
C PRO A 753 12.81 17.84 4.42
N GLY A 754 12.95 17.38 3.17
CA GLY A 754 13.33 16.00 2.86
C GLY A 754 14.72 15.60 3.41
N PRO A 755 15.04 14.29 3.44
CA PRO A 755 16.31 13.80 3.98
C PRO A 755 17.54 14.28 3.17
N ASN A 756 17.38 14.71 1.92
CA ASN A 756 18.44 15.37 1.15
C ASN A 756 18.77 16.80 1.65
N LYS A 757 18.02 17.35 2.61
CA LYS A 757 18.24 18.68 3.21
C LYS A 757 19.05 18.61 4.53
N HIS A 758 19.43 17.41 4.96
CA HIS A 758 20.38 17.17 6.07
C HIS A 758 19.95 17.75 7.44
N THR A 759 18.65 17.68 7.75
CA THR A 759 18.11 18.04 9.07
C THR A 759 17.58 16.80 9.80
N TRP A 760 17.27 16.89 11.10
CA TRP A 760 16.55 15.84 11.84
C TRP A 760 15.03 15.86 11.65
N GLY A 761 14.52 16.80 10.85
CA GLY A 761 13.11 16.90 10.50
C GLY A 761 12.29 17.77 11.44
N SER A 762 11.28 18.40 10.86
CA SER A 762 10.24 19.19 11.51
C SER A 762 9.00 19.01 10.63
N ALA A 763 7.88 18.57 11.19
CA ALA A 763 6.66 18.30 10.45
C ALA A 763 5.49 19.08 11.05
N LEU A 764 4.53 19.45 10.21
CA LEU A 764 3.30 20.13 10.61
C LEU A 764 2.10 19.28 10.21
N LEU A 765 1.25 18.94 11.18
CA LEU A 765 -0.05 18.35 10.92
C LEU A 765 -1.14 19.35 11.32
N SER A 766 -2.20 19.45 10.51
CA SER A 766 -3.29 20.41 10.73
C SER A 766 -4.63 19.84 10.31
N LYS A 767 -5.66 19.97 11.16
CA LYS A 767 -7.07 19.74 10.77
C LYS A 767 -7.60 20.82 9.82
N PHE A 768 -6.96 21.98 9.81
CA PHE A 768 -7.25 23.08 8.89
C PHE A 768 -6.44 22.95 7.59
N PRO A 769 -7.01 23.31 6.43
CA PRO A 769 -6.28 23.30 5.16
C PRO A 769 -4.99 24.12 5.21
N ILE A 770 -3.87 23.51 4.84
CA ILE A 770 -2.60 24.20 4.63
C ILE A 770 -2.63 24.82 3.23
N ILE A 771 -2.67 26.16 3.16
CA ILE A 771 -2.80 26.91 1.92
C ILE A 771 -1.45 27.07 1.24
N ASN A 772 -0.42 27.34 2.03
CA ASN A 772 0.94 27.55 1.58
C ASN A 772 1.90 27.11 2.68
N SER A 773 3.07 26.58 2.31
CA SER A 773 4.16 26.38 3.25
C SER A 773 5.52 26.59 2.58
N THR A 774 6.49 27.03 3.38
CA THR A 774 7.87 27.27 2.95
C THR A 774 8.80 26.67 3.99
N HIS A 775 9.82 25.96 3.52
CA HIS A 775 10.82 25.34 4.37
C HIS A 775 12.07 26.20 4.41
N HIS A 776 12.56 26.47 5.61
CA HIS A 776 13.77 27.23 5.86
C HIS A 776 14.82 26.33 6.48
N LEU A 777 16.03 26.35 5.92
CA LEU A 777 17.24 25.81 6.56
C LEU A 777 17.98 27.00 7.17
N LEU A 778 17.99 27.08 8.50
CA LEU A 778 18.50 28.27 9.17
C LEU A 778 20.03 28.28 9.22
N PRO A 779 20.66 29.46 9.41
CA PRO A 779 22.11 29.58 9.44
C PRO A 779 22.74 28.67 10.49
N SER A 780 23.76 27.92 10.08
CA SER A 780 24.54 27.05 10.95
C SER A 780 26.00 27.02 10.48
N PRO A 781 26.85 27.95 10.93
CA PRO A 781 28.26 27.98 10.53
C PRO A 781 29.05 26.76 11.04
N VAL A 782 28.69 26.19 12.19
CA VAL A 782 29.47 25.12 12.84
C VAL A 782 28.65 23.87 13.11
N GLY A 783 27.48 24.03 13.72
CA GLY A 783 26.67 22.97 14.28
C GLY A 783 25.65 22.35 13.32
N GLU A 784 24.53 21.96 13.90
CA GLU A 784 23.42 21.32 13.19
C GLU A 784 22.60 22.32 12.34
N LEU A 785 22.22 21.88 11.13
CA LEU A 785 21.24 22.57 10.31
C LEU A 785 19.82 22.47 10.91
N ALA A 786 19.37 23.59 11.45
CA ALA A 786 18.05 23.75 12.05
C ALA A 786 16.94 23.95 10.99
N PRO A 787 15.90 23.09 10.93
CA PRO A 787 14.75 23.26 10.06
C PRO A 787 13.67 24.16 10.67
N ALA A 788 13.04 25.00 9.83
CA ALA A 788 11.77 25.64 10.15
C ALA A 788 10.74 25.49 9.02
N ILE A 789 9.48 25.29 9.39
CA ILE A 789 8.32 25.41 8.50
C ILE A 789 7.66 26.75 8.78
N GLU A 790 7.40 27.54 7.75
CA GLU A 790 6.47 28.67 7.76
C GLU A 790 5.27 28.29 6.90
N ALA A 791 4.12 28.03 7.53
CA ALA A 791 2.90 27.60 6.86
C ALA A 791 1.75 28.57 7.12
N THR A 792 0.85 28.74 6.15
CA THR A 792 -0.40 29.47 6.32
C THR A 792 -1.56 28.48 6.27
N ILE A 793 -2.39 28.46 7.30
CA ILE A 793 -3.62 27.66 7.36
C ILE A 793 -4.85 28.56 7.19
N ASP A 794 -5.94 28.01 6.64
CA ASP A 794 -7.27 28.64 6.66
C ASP A 794 -8.08 28.08 7.82
N ALA A 795 -8.15 28.85 8.91
CA ALA A 795 -8.88 28.48 10.12
C ALA A 795 -10.12 29.37 10.26
N TYR A 796 -11.31 28.77 10.11
CA TYR A 796 -12.59 29.45 10.24
C TYR A 796 -12.77 30.67 9.32
N GLY A 797 -12.13 30.68 8.14
CA GLY A 797 -12.17 31.77 7.17
C GLY A 797 -11.13 32.87 7.40
N GLU A 798 -10.22 32.69 8.36
CA GLU A 798 -9.10 33.58 8.64
C GLU A 798 -7.76 32.87 8.36
N LEU A 799 -6.83 33.58 7.72
CA LEU A 799 -5.50 33.06 7.41
C LEU A 799 -4.58 33.25 8.62
N ILE A 800 -4.04 32.16 9.13
CA ILE A 800 -3.15 32.15 10.30
C ILE A 800 -1.82 31.51 9.91
N ASP A 801 -0.72 32.14 10.32
CA ASP A 801 0.61 31.62 10.05
C ASP A 801 1.09 30.72 11.22
N ILE A 802 1.49 29.49 10.90
CA ILE A 802 2.05 28.52 11.82
C ILE A 802 3.54 28.35 11.51
N PHE A 803 4.37 28.57 12.52
CA PHE A 803 5.80 28.32 12.45
C PHE A 803 6.11 27.04 13.24
N VAL A 804 6.81 26.08 12.64
CA VAL A 804 7.33 24.90 13.35
C VAL A 804 8.84 24.91 13.28
N PHE A 805 9.54 24.91 14.41
CA PHE A 805 10.99 25.14 14.45
C PHE A 805 11.73 24.21 15.41
N HIS A 806 12.79 23.58 14.91
CA HIS A 806 13.75 22.81 15.71
C HIS A 806 15.09 23.54 15.76
N SER A 807 15.43 24.14 16.90
CA SER A 807 16.69 24.86 17.10
C SER A 807 17.90 23.92 17.07
N GLY A 808 19.05 24.47 16.68
CA GLY A 808 20.35 23.80 16.83
C GLY A 808 20.71 23.55 18.30
N GLN A 809 21.73 22.72 18.49
CA GLN A 809 22.13 22.15 19.78
C GLN A 809 22.68 23.17 20.78
N GLU A 810 22.81 22.77 22.05
CA GLU A 810 23.30 23.60 23.15
C GLU A 810 24.78 23.99 22.97
N GLU A 811 25.57 23.14 22.34
CA GLU A 811 27.01 23.24 22.17
C GLU A 811 27.45 24.36 21.21
N ASP A 812 26.54 24.85 20.36
CA ASP A 812 26.82 25.86 19.34
C ASP A 812 26.01 27.17 19.57
N PRO A 813 26.42 28.03 20.54
CA PRO A 813 25.69 29.26 20.86
C PRO A 813 25.53 30.25 19.70
N GLU A 814 26.52 30.33 18.82
CA GLU A 814 26.48 31.26 17.67
C GLU A 814 25.46 30.82 16.63
N ASP A 815 25.37 29.52 16.35
CA ASP A 815 24.34 28.94 15.50
C ASP A 815 22.95 29.28 16.07
N ARG A 816 22.71 29.03 17.38
CA ARG A 816 21.44 29.38 18.02
C ARG A 816 21.14 30.88 17.98
N ARG A 817 22.15 31.74 18.14
CA ARG A 817 21.98 33.20 18.03
C ARG A 817 21.50 33.56 16.62
N LEU A 818 22.20 33.14 15.58
CA LEU A 818 21.85 33.42 14.19
C LEU A 818 20.48 32.84 13.81
N GLN A 819 20.16 31.64 14.29
CA GLN A 819 18.86 31.01 14.08
C GLN A 819 17.74 31.81 14.75
N SER A 820 17.95 32.30 15.98
CA SER A 820 16.98 33.14 16.68
C SER A 820 16.69 34.45 15.95
N GLU A 821 17.74 35.09 15.40
CA GLU A 821 17.61 36.34 14.65
C GLU A 821 16.82 36.13 13.37
N TYR A 822 17.18 35.10 12.60
CA TYR A 822 16.49 34.75 11.36
C TYR A 822 14.99 34.48 11.59
N LEU A 823 14.66 33.64 12.59
CA LEU A 823 13.28 33.29 12.84
C LEU A 823 12.47 34.48 13.39
N ALA A 824 13.06 35.32 14.24
CA ALA A 824 12.41 36.53 14.73
C ALA A 824 12.06 37.49 13.59
N GLU A 825 12.95 37.66 12.61
CA GLU A 825 12.67 38.46 11.40
C GLU A 825 11.51 37.87 10.59
N ARG A 826 11.47 36.55 10.38
CA ARG A 826 10.35 35.87 9.69
C ARG A 826 9.02 36.08 10.43
N MET A 827 9.01 35.84 11.73
CA MET A 827 7.82 36.03 12.56
C MET A 827 7.37 37.50 12.58
N LYS A 828 8.29 38.47 12.58
CA LYS A 828 7.94 39.89 12.54
C LYS A 828 7.34 40.32 11.21
N ALA A 829 7.81 39.74 10.11
CA ALA A 829 7.41 40.11 8.76
C ALA A 829 5.95 39.78 8.44
N THR A 830 5.36 38.75 9.07
CA THR A 830 3.94 38.44 8.83
C THR A 830 3.00 39.43 9.53
N PRO A 831 2.03 40.03 8.82
CA PRO A 831 0.98 40.86 9.42
C PRO A 831 -0.19 40.03 9.96
N ARG A 832 -0.20 38.71 9.74
CA ARG A 832 -1.30 37.82 10.15
C ARG A 832 -1.17 37.43 11.62
N PRO A 833 -2.28 36.96 12.24
CA PRO A 833 -2.18 36.19 13.47
C PRO A 833 -1.24 34.98 13.26
N ALA A 834 -0.44 34.66 14.27
CA ALA A 834 0.56 33.60 14.13
C ALA A 834 0.80 32.82 15.42
N ILE A 835 1.22 31.57 15.26
CA ILE A 835 1.61 30.65 16.34
C ILE A 835 2.98 30.06 15.98
N LEU A 836 3.92 30.08 16.93
CA LEU A 836 5.17 29.33 16.87
C LEU A 836 5.04 28.07 17.73
N LEU A 837 5.42 26.93 17.17
CA LEU A 837 5.50 25.63 17.81
C LEU A 837 6.96 25.17 17.71
N SER A 838 7.72 25.23 18.80
CA SER A 838 9.18 25.15 18.68
C SER A 838 9.90 24.46 19.82
N TYR A 839 11.14 24.07 19.53
CA TYR A 839 12.15 23.64 20.51
C TYR A 839 13.33 24.62 20.44
N LEU A 840 13.54 25.41 21.49
CA LEU A 840 14.40 26.61 21.47
C LEU A 840 15.73 26.49 22.23
N VAL A 841 15.89 25.50 23.12
CA VAL A 841 17.10 25.31 23.95
C VAL A 841 17.50 26.60 24.67
N THR A 842 16.57 27.16 25.43
CA THR A 842 16.76 28.41 26.17
C THR A 842 15.86 28.46 27.40
N LYS A 843 16.21 29.28 28.40
CA LYS A 843 15.36 29.52 29.57
C LYS A 843 14.48 30.74 29.36
N PRO A 844 13.24 30.75 29.91
CA PRO A 844 12.40 31.92 29.89
C PRO A 844 13.10 33.14 30.50
N GLY A 845 13.09 34.26 29.79
CA GLY A 845 13.70 35.53 30.20
C GLY A 845 15.21 35.66 29.96
N GLU A 846 15.90 34.59 29.55
CA GLU A 846 17.36 34.59 29.39
C GLU A 846 17.82 34.57 27.92
N GLY A 847 18.87 35.32 27.61
CA GLY A 847 19.57 35.23 26.31
C GLY A 847 18.64 35.35 25.09
N ASN A 848 18.69 34.35 24.21
CA ASN A 848 17.95 34.30 22.95
C ASN A 848 16.42 34.27 23.13
N TYR A 849 15.90 33.91 24.31
CA TYR A 849 14.47 34.03 24.61
C TYR A 849 13.93 35.42 24.25
N ASN A 850 14.68 36.48 24.57
CA ASN A 850 14.29 37.87 24.31
C ASN A 850 14.38 38.27 22.82
N THR A 851 14.97 37.42 21.98
CA THR A 851 14.92 37.55 20.52
C THR A 851 13.61 36.95 19.98
N TYR A 852 13.19 35.80 20.53
CA TYR A 852 11.95 35.13 20.14
C TYR A 852 10.70 35.78 20.71
N VAL A 853 10.77 36.34 21.92
CA VAL A 853 9.65 36.96 22.64
C VAL A 853 9.90 38.45 22.81
N GLY A 854 8.94 39.28 22.37
CA GLY A 854 9.01 40.73 22.48
C GLY A 854 8.96 41.46 21.13
N GLU A 855 9.41 42.72 21.10
CA GLU A 855 9.20 43.59 19.94
C GLU A 855 9.90 43.11 18.66
N LYS A 856 11.04 42.43 18.79
CA LYS A 856 11.87 41.97 17.66
C LYS A 856 11.13 40.97 16.78
N SER A 857 10.47 39.99 17.37
CA SER A 857 9.61 39.02 16.66
C SER A 857 8.14 39.47 16.57
N GLY A 858 7.70 40.29 17.54
CA GLY A 858 6.28 40.59 17.77
C GLY A 858 5.50 39.46 18.44
N MET A 859 6.16 38.41 18.91
CA MET A 859 5.51 37.25 19.55
C MET A 859 5.45 37.40 21.07
N LYS A 860 4.41 36.84 21.66
CA LYS A 860 4.23 36.65 23.10
C LYS A 860 4.37 35.18 23.46
N ASP A 861 4.84 34.93 24.68
CA ASP A 861 4.90 33.58 25.22
C ASP A 861 3.51 33.11 25.69
N ILE A 862 3.18 31.83 25.43
CA ILE A 862 1.98 31.17 25.94
C ILE A 862 1.87 31.20 27.46
N ASP A 863 2.97 31.28 28.21
CA ASP A 863 2.95 31.49 29.66
C ASP A 863 4.32 31.97 30.19
N PRO A 864 4.55 33.29 30.32
CA PRO A 864 5.81 33.80 30.85
C PRO A 864 6.13 33.40 32.30
N SER A 865 5.15 32.87 33.05
CA SER A 865 5.35 32.42 34.44
C SER A 865 5.81 30.96 34.54
N ASP A 866 5.73 30.20 33.46
CA ASP A 866 6.31 28.86 33.39
C ASP A 866 7.82 28.94 33.18
N TRP A 867 8.54 29.06 34.29
CA TRP A 867 10.00 29.19 34.36
C TRP A 867 10.74 27.87 34.14
N ASP A 868 10.05 26.72 34.24
CA ASP A 868 10.64 25.37 34.16
C ASP A 868 10.57 24.80 32.73
N ARG A 869 10.77 25.68 31.73
CA ARG A 869 10.89 25.30 30.32
C ARG A 869 12.33 25.44 29.85
N TRP A 870 12.72 24.53 28.98
CA TRP A 870 14.05 24.48 28.39
C TRP A 870 13.97 24.18 26.89
N CYS A 871 13.29 23.08 26.57
CA CYS A 871 13.15 22.55 25.23
C CYS A 871 12.00 23.25 24.48
N GLU A 872 10.76 22.90 24.80
CA GLU A 872 9.58 23.22 24.00
C GLU A 872 8.89 24.53 24.41
N TYR A 873 8.43 25.27 23.39
CA TYR A 873 7.77 26.56 23.51
C TYR A 873 6.63 26.71 22.50
N ILE A 874 5.53 27.32 22.98
CA ILE A 874 4.46 27.86 22.15
C ILE A 874 4.50 29.37 22.29
N LEU A 875 4.65 30.09 21.17
CA LEU A 875 4.52 31.55 21.13
C LEU A 875 3.35 31.93 20.23
N TYR A 876 2.78 33.10 20.41
CA TYR A 876 1.66 33.56 19.60
C TYR A 876 1.63 35.08 19.43
N LYS A 877 0.88 35.55 18.42
CA LYS A 877 0.49 36.95 18.27
C LYS A 877 -0.82 37.07 17.51
N GLY A 878 -1.58 38.15 17.77
CA GLY A 878 -2.81 38.47 17.04
C GLY A 878 -3.97 37.50 17.25
N LEU A 879 -3.90 36.64 18.28
CA LEU A 879 -4.94 35.68 18.65
C LEU A 879 -5.24 35.80 20.15
N ARG A 880 -6.48 35.52 20.56
CA ARG A 880 -6.78 35.35 21.99
C ARG A 880 -6.32 33.97 22.47
N ARG A 881 -5.41 33.93 23.44
CA ARG A 881 -5.05 32.68 24.14
C ARG A 881 -6.13 32.37 25.17
N SER A 882 -6.71 31.17 25.13
CA SER A 882 -7.71 30.72 26.10
C SER A 882 -7.16 29.75 27.14
N GLY A 883 -6.14 28.95 26.79
CA GLY A 883 -5.53 28.03 27.75
C GLY A 883 -4.17 27.47 27.35
N TYR A 884 -3.49 26.87 28.32
CA TYR A 884 -2.18 26.23 28.19
C TYR A 884 -2.10 24.99 29.09
N ALA A 885 -1.54 23.90 28.58
CA ALA A 885 -1.32 22.67 29.33
C ALA A 885 0.01 22.00 28.95
N ARG A 886 0.64 21.36 29.94
CA ARG A 886 1.77 20.44 29.77
C ARG A 886 1.33 19.04 30.16
N VAL A 887 1.59 18.06 29.31
CA VAL A 887 1.09 16.69 29.50
C VAL A 887 2.24 15.71 29.52
N SER A 888 2.34 14.93 30.60
CA SER A 888 3.41 13.96 30.81
C SER A 888 3.57 13.02 29.60
N ARG A 889 4.82 12.81 29.19
CA ARG A 889 5.21 11.91 28.09
C ARG A 889 5.16 10.42 28.42
N HIS A 890 5.02 10.09 29.71
CA HIS A 890 5.24 8.73 30.21
C HIS A 890 6.58 8.16 29.71
N THR A 891 6.53 7.12 28.87
CA THR A 891 7.71 6.45 28.28
C THR A 891 7.82 6.65 26.78
N ILE A 892 6.98 7.50 26.16
CA ILE A 892 6.93 7.67 24.70
C ILE A 892 8.20 8.33 24.17
N THR A 893 8.69 9.34 24.86
CA THR A 893 9.83 10.18 24.45
C THR A 893 10.47 10.79 25.71
N ASP A 894 11.41 11.71 25.54
CA ASP A 894 12.11 12.46 26.59
C ASP A 894 11.50 13.87 26.86
N THR A 895 10.68 14.41 25.96
CA THR A 895 9.92 15.68 26.18
C THR A 895 8.42 15.46 26.44
N GLU A 896 7.82 16.26 27.33
CA GLU A 896 6.36 16.34 27.45
C GLU A 896 5.69 16.88 26.19
N LEU A 897 4.38 16.69 26.04
CA LEU A 897 3.59 17.38 25.02
C LEU A 897 3.08 18.70 25.60
N GLN A 898 3.40 19.82 24.95
CA GLN A 898 2.82 21.13 25.29
C GLN A 898 1.69 21.51 24.34
N VAL A 899 0.60 22.07 24.88
CA VAL A 899 -0.59 22.42 24.11
C VAL A 899 -1.15 23.78 24.54
N GLY A 900 -1.46 24.64 23.57
CA GLY A 900 -2.14 25.93 23.77
C GLY A 900 -3.47 25.97 23.01
N LYS A 901 -4.51 26.58 23.61
CA LYS A 901 -5.80 26.84 22.94
C LYS A 901 -5.92 28.31 22.57
N PHE A 902 -6.24 28.60 21.31
CA PHE A 902 -6.40 29.96 20.78
C PHE A 902 -7.80 30.13 20.19
N VAL A 903 -8.36 31.34 20.25
CA VAL A 903 -9.66 31.67 19.65
C VAL A 903 -9.47 32.62 18.47
N VAL A 904 -10.00 32.23 17.32
CA VAL A 904 -9.84 32.95 16.05
C VAL A 904 -10.86 34.09 15.93
N GLY A 905 -10.42 35.23 15.39
CA GLY A 905 -11.23 36.45 15.25
C GLY A 905 -11.41 37.28 16.53
N GLU A 906 -10.76 36.89 17.64
CA GLU A 906 -10.78 37.63 18.91
C GLU A 906 -9.44 38.32 19.19
N PRO A 907 -9.45 39.51 19.84
CA PRO A 907 -8.24 40.28 20.09
C PRO A 907 -7.31 39.59 21.09
N GLU A 908 -6.01 39.86 20.94
CA GLU A 908 -4.99 39.34 21.83
C GLU A 908 -5.17 39.82 23.28
N ASN A 909 -5.01 38.89 24.23
CA ASN A 909 -5.21 39.13 25.66
C ASN A 909 -3.89 39.30 26.45
N GLY A 910 -4.05 39.64 27.73
CA GLY A 910 -2.95 39.73 28.71
C GLY A 910 -2.67 38.40 29.43
N ASN A 911 -1.91 38.48 30.52
CA ASN A 911 -1.55 37.32 31.36
C ASN A 911 -2.47 37.11 32.57
N GLU A 912 -3.68 37.66 32.54
CA GLU A 912 -4.66 37.46 33.61
C GLU A 912 -5.26 36.06 33.52
N MET A 913 -5.15 35.29 34.61
CA MET A 913 -5.61 33.91 34.68
C MET A 913 -7.07 33.82 35.12
N LEU A 914 -7.80 32.86 34.54
CA LEU A 914 -9.17 32.51 34.89
C LEU A 914 -9.22 31.17 35.63
N HIS A 915 -10.16 31.06 36.57
CA HIS A 915 -10.49 29.77 37.15
C HIS A 915 -11.31 28.93 36.14
N GLU A 916 -11.03 27.63 36.04
CA GLU A 916 -11.64 26.75 35.03
C GLU A 916 -13.19 26.79 35.01
N SER A 917 -13.82 26.97 36.17
CA SER A 917 -15.28 27.07 36.28
C SER A 917 -15.90 28.23 35.48
N GLN A 918 -15.10 29.24 35.14
CA GLN A 918 -15.48 30.42 34.36
C GLN A 918 -15.23 30.23 32.85
N VAL A 919 -14.51 29.18 32.46
CA VAL A 919 -14.14 28.89 31.08
C VAL A 919 -15.29 28.14 30.40
N PRO A 920 -15.73 28.53 29.18
CA PRO A 920 -16.72 27.77 28.42
C PRO A 920 -16.28 26.32 28.15
N PRO A 921 -17.19 25.32 28.18
CA PRO A 921 -16.82 23.92 28.01
C PRO A 921 -15.94 23.60 26.78
N GLY A 922 -16.24 24.16 25.59
CA GLY A 922 -15.42 23.93 24.37
C GLY A 922 -14.00 24.52 24.43
N LEU A 923 -13.74 25.43 25.38
CA LEU A 923 -12.40 26.01 25.61
C LEU A 923 -11.65 25.33 26.76
N ARG A 924 -12.25 24.36 27.45
CA ARG A 924 -11.57 23.56 28.48
C ARG A 924 -10.73 22.47 27.82
N PHE A 925 -9.65 22.06 28.49
CA PHE A 925 -8.94 20.85 28.11
C PHE A 925 -9.63 19.61 28.71
N PRO A 926 -9.40 18.41 28.15
CA PRO A 926 -10.08 17.19 28.58
C PRO A 926 -9.81 16.78 30.03
N ASP A 927 -10.88 16.54 30.81
CA ASP A 927 -10.77 16.09 32.21
C ASP A 927 -10.01 14.76 32.38
N LEU A 928 -9.89 13.97 31.30
CA LEU A 928 -9.23 12.67 31.26
C LEU A 928 -7.79 12.67 31.81
N PHE A 929 -7.08 13.79 31.70
CA PHE A 929 -5.67 13.91 32.11
C PHE A 929 -5.48 14.48 33.51
N LYS A 930 -6.56 14.75 34.26
CA LYS A 930 -6.49 15.18 35.66
C LYS A 930 -6.11 14.00 36.58
N GLY A 931 -5.46 14.31 37.72
CA GLY A 931 -5.06 13.29 38.69
C GLY A 931 -4.02 12.32 38.12
N GLU A 932 -4.27 11.01 38.24
CA GLU A 932 -3.40 9.96 37.69
C GLU A 932 -3.44 9.89 36.15
N GLY A 933 -4.42 10.55 35.53
CA GLY A 933 -4.60 10.60 34.09
C GLY A 933 -4.88 9.26 33.42
N VAL A 934 -4.40 9.08 32.19
CA VAL A 934 -4.67 7.90 31.34
C VAL A 934 -3.38 7.35 30.75
N ARG A 935 -3.14 6.04 30.90
CA ARG A 935 -1.95 5.34 30.37
C ARG A 935 -0.61 6.02 30.75
N GLY A 936 -0.56 6.65 31.93
CA GLY A 936 0.60 7.38 32.44
C GLY A 936 0.72 8.83 31.97
N HIS A 937 -0.17 9.29 31.08
CA HIS A 937 -0.29 10.68 30.65
C HIS A 937 -1.23 11.44 31.58
N HIS A 938 -0.75 12.54 32.15
CA HIS A 938 -1.50 13.41 33.05
C HIS A 938 -0.98 14.85 32.91
N TYR A 939 -1.77 15.83 33.36
CA TYR A 939 -1.31 17.21 33.44
C TYR A 939 -0.12 17.32 34.40
N HIS A 940 1.01 17.73 33.87
CA HIS A 940 2.31 17.76 34.53
C HIS A 940 2.75 19.22 34.78
N VAL A 941 3.68 19.43 35.71
CA VAL A 941 4.18 20.73 36.22
C VAL A 941 3.14 21.51 37.03
N PHE A 942 1.93 21.69 36.51
CA PHE A 942 0.87 22.46 37.18
C PHE A 942 -0.22 21.60 37.83
N ASN A 943 -0.25 20.30 37.53
CA ASN A 943 -1.34 19.35 37.86
C ASN A 943 -2.72 19.66 37.25
N GLU A 944 -2.88 20.82 36.62
CA GLU A 944 -4.09 21.27 35.93
C GLU A 944 -3.74 22.22 34.75
N PRO A 945 -4.62 22.38 33.76
CA PRO A 945 -4.46 23.38 32.72
C PRO A 945 -4.61 24.80 33.27
N ARG A 946 -3.90 25.76 32.66
CA ARG A 946 -4.03 27.19 32.94
C ARG A 946 -4.94 27.85 31.89
N TYR A 947 -5.79 28.78 32.32
CA TYR A 947 -6.74 29.48 31.45
C TYR A 947 -6.61 30.99 31.57
N TYR A 948 -6.98 31.72 30.51
CA TYR A 948 -6.75 33.17 30.40
C TYR A 948 -7.98 33.91 29.88
N VAL A 949 -8.11 35.18 30.29
CA VAL A 949 -9.21 36.10 29.93
C VAL A 949 -9.27 36.38 28.44
#